data_AF-A0A7L5X7F4-F1
#
_entry.id   AF-A0A7L5X7F4-F1
#
_cell.length_a   1.000
_cell.length_b   1.000
_cell.length_c   1.000
_cell.angle_alpha   90.00
_cell.angle_beta   90.00
_cell.angle_gamma   90.00
#
_symmetry.space_group_name_H-M   'P 1'
#
loop_
_entity.id
_entity.type
_entity.pdbx_description
1 polymer ?
#
loop_
_entity_poly.entity_id
_entity_poly.type
_entity_poly.pdbx_seq_one_letter_code
_entity_poly.pdbx_strand_id
1 'polypeptide(L)'
;MKSTLYTATGECVTPDRELGKGGEGAVYDIEEFVDSVAKIYHTPPPALKQDKLAFMTATVDAQLLNYVAWPQATLHAGRGGKTIGFMMPKVSGKEPIHMIYSPAHRRQSYPHCAWDFLLYVARNIASSFATIHEHGHVVGDVNQNSFMVGRDSKVVLIDSDSFQINANGTLHLCEVGVSHFTPPELQSLPSFVGFERTVNHDNFGLALLIFHVLFGGRHPYSGVPLIPEAGNALETDIAHFRYAYASDSQQRGLKPPPRSIPLSILPTHIEALFQQAFTESGVATARPTAKTWVAALDSLRQQLKKCTVSAMHIYPDHLTDCPWCALDNQGVIYFIDPGEEVITTGGNFVLAKVWAMVMASVPPPALQLPLPGHFQLTGRLLPVGVLRSKYIILIEIALSALSLLLCGLQAEPRYIVLVPVLAAIWIIGSLASKAYKAEVQRRREAFNSAKMDYDHLVNQIQQAGGLEGFIAKRTMLEKMKSELLGLPEEETQALAALHDTARERQKHKFLEGFFIDTASIPGVGTARKAALRSFGIETAADVTRRGVKQVKGFGDHLTQAVIDWKASCERRFVFRPNEAVTPADRQAVMAKIAAKRHRLESALTVGATELQRFRLHASARTMPLLEPLRQAAEKLAQVQADLSRC
;
A
#
# COMPACT_ATOMS: atom_id res chain seq x y z
N MET A 1 -53.50 -6.73 -10.08
CA MET A 1 -53.74 -5.38 -9.55
C MET A 1 -52.95 -5.25 -8.26
N LYS A 2 -52.06 -4.27 -8.16
CA LYS A 2 -51.33 -4.01 -6.91
C LYS A 2 -52.35 -3.44 -5.92
N SER A 3 -52.39 -4.00 -4.72
CA SER A 3 -53.37 -3.63 -3.69
C SER A 3 -53.13 -2.18 -3.26
N THR A 4 -54.16 -1.34 -3.28
CA THR A 4 -54.13 -0.02 -2.66
C THR A 4 -53.81 -0.15 -1.18
N LEU A 5 -52.83 0.63 -0.71
CA LEU A 5 -52.41 0.70 0.68
C LEU A 5 -52.87 2.03 1.30
N TYR A 6 -52.79 2.10 2.63
CA TYR A 6 -53.14 3.29 3.38
C TYR A 6 -52.03 3.68 4.34
N THR A 7 -51.77 4.97 4.49
CA THR A 7 -50.94 5.50 5.58
C THR A 7 -51.68 5.41 6.92
N ALA A 8 -50.99 5.64 8.04
CA ALA A 8 -51.63 5.75 9.35
C ALA A 8 -52.68 6.89 9.43
N THR A 9 -52.51 7.96 8.65
CA THR A 9 -53.45 9.08 8.52
C THR A 9 -54.62 8.77 7.58
N GLY A 10 -54.59 7.63 6.88
CA GLY A 10 -55.65 7.16 5.97
C GLY A 10 -55.49 7.63 4.53
N GLU A 11 -54.36 8.24 4.17
CA GLU A 11 -54.04 8.63 2.79
C GLU A 11 -53.82 7.39 1.93
N CYS A 12 -54.28 7.45 0.69
CA CYS A 12 -54.14 6.38 -0.28
C CYS A 12 -52.72 6.33 -0.82
N VAL A 13 -52.16 5.13 -0.90
CA VAL A 13 -50.82 4.87 -1.45
C VAL A 13 -50.93 3.72 -2.43
N THR A 14 -50.59 3.97 -3.69
CA THR A 14 -50.63 2.97 -4.76
C THR A 14 -49.20 2.61 -5.16
N PRO A 15 -48.69 1.42 -4.78
CA PRO A 15 -47.38 0.96 -5.22
C PRO A 15 -47.37 0.75 -6.73
N ASP A 16 -46.40 1.35 -7.41
CA ASP A 16 -46.12 1.12 -8.82
C ASP A 16 -44.85 0.27 -8.98
N ARG A 17 -43.86 0.69 -9.76
CA ARG A 17 -42.74 -0.15 -10.20
C ARG A 17 -41.90 -0.65 -9.01
N GLU A 18 -41.58 -1.95 -9.02
CA GLU A 18 -40.62 -2.52 -8.06
C GLU A 18 -39.21 -1.99 -8.38
N LEU A 19 -38.61 -1.31 -7.41
CA LEU A 19 -37.25 -0.78 -7.50
C LEU A 19 -36.20 -1.81 -7.06
N GLY A 20 -36.57 -2.67 -6.12
CA GLY A 20 -35.69 -3.71 -5.61
C GLY A 20 -36.39 -4.62 -4.61
N LYS A 21 -35.87 -5.83 -4.46
CA LYS A 21 -36.40 -6.86 -3.57
C LYS A 21 -35.29 -7.46 -2.73
N GLY A 22 -35.43 -7.31 -1.41
CA GLY A 22 -34.54 -7.87 -0.40
C GLY A 22 -35.14 -9.10 0.29
N GLY A 23 -34.42 -9.60 1.29
CA GLY A 23 -34.83 -10.78 2.07
C GLY A 23 -36.09 -10.57 2.92
N GLU A 24 -36.33 -9.35 3.40
CA GLU A 24 -37.47 -9.03 4.27
C GLU A 24 -38.66 -8.42 3.52
N GLY A 25 -38.41 -7.78 2.38
CA GLY A 25 -39.45 -7.03 1.66
C GLY A 25 -39.01 -6.52 0.29
N ALA A 26 -39.90 -5.82 -0.38
CA ALA A 26 -39.66 -5.17 -1.66
C ALA A 26 -39.95 -3.67 -1.58
N VAL A 27 -39.22 -2.88 -2.35
CA VAL A 27 -39.33 -1.43 -2.43
C VAL A 27 -39.97 -1.05 -3.76
N TYR A 28 -40.97 -0.17 -3.71
CA TYR A 28 -41.76 0.25 -4.87
C TYR A 28 -41.78 1.77 -5.01
N ASP A 29 -41.80 2.24 -6.25
CA ASP A 29 -42.26 3.60 -6.57
C ASP A 29 -43.72 3.79 -6.09
N ILE A 30 -44.12 5.02 -5.77
CA ILE A 30 -45.48 5.36 -5.34
C ILE A 30 -46.07 6.38 -6.32
N GLU A 31 -47.29 6.13 -6.82
CA GLU A 31 -47.93 7.00 -7.81
C GLU A 31 -48.22 8.40 -7.27
N GLU A 32 -48.78 8.48 -6.06
CA GLU A 32 -49.22 9.74 -5.45
C GLU A 32 -48.05 10.56 -4.86
N PHE A 33 -46.92 9.90 -4.54
CA PHE A 33 -45.79 10.47 -3.82
C PHE A 33 -44.47 10.19 -4.56
N VAL A 34 -44.19 10.97 -5.61
CA VAL A 34 -43.06 10.74 -6.53
C VAL A 34 -41.67 10.80 -5.89
N ASP A 35 -41.53 11.55 -4.79
CA ASP A 35 -40.28 11.69 -4.02
C ASP A 35 -40.16 10.68 -2.88
N SER A 36 -41.10 9.74 -2.78
CA SER A 36 -41.14 8.69 -1.77
C SER A 36 -41.20 7.30 -2.40
N VAL A 37 -40.77 6.31 -1.62
CA VAL A 37 -40.87 4.89 -1.98
C VAL A 37 -41.53 4.11 -0.85
N ALA A 38 -42.23 3.05 -1.22
CA ALA A 38 -42.90 2.15 -0.28
C ALA A 38 -42.06 0.90 -0.09
N LYS A 39 -41.55 0.65 1.12
CA LYS A 39 -40.98 -0.65 1.49
C LYS A 39 -42.08 -1.50 2.11
N ILE A 40 -42.40 -2.63 1.46
CA ILE A 40 -43.46 -3.56 1.85
C ILE A 40 -42.81 -4.89 2.23
N TYR A 41 -43.07 -5.38 3.44
CA TYR A 41 -42.52 -6.65 3.91
C TYR A 41 -43.22 -7.84 3.25
N HIS A 42 -42.48 -8.93 3.01
CA HIS A 42 -43.06 -10.17 2.45
C HIS A 42 -44.07 -10.81 3.39
N THR A 43 -43.81 -10.69 4.69
CA THR A 43 -44.69 -11.10 5.78
C THR A 43 -44.92 -9.91 6.71
N PRO A 44 -46.14 -9.72 7.25
CA PRO A 44 -46.39 -8.63 8.20
C PRO A 44 -45.41 -8.67 9.38
N PRO A 45 -44.72 -7.56 9.69
CA PRO A 45 -43.74 -7.51 10.76
C PRO A 45 -44.37 -7.82 12.14
N PRO A 46 -43.60 -8.41 13.08
CA PRO A 46 -44.07 -8.65 14.44
C PRO A 46 -44.36 -7.34 15.18
N ALA A 47 -45.17 -7.39 16.24
CA ALA A 47 -45.63 -6.21 16.98
C ALA A 47 -44.48 -5.27 17.38
N LEU A 48 -43.38 -5.81 17.92
CA LEU A 48 -42.21 -5.02 18.31
C LEU A 48 -41.59 -4.23 17.15
N LYS A 49 -41.60 -4.77 15.93
CA LYS A 49 -41.11 -4.06 14.73
C LYS A 49 -42.14 -3.06 14.21
N GLN A 50 -43.44 -3.28 14.43
CA GLN A 50 -44.48 -2.27 14.16
C GLN A 50 -44.34 -1.07 15.10
N ASP A 51 -44.11 -1.31 16.40
CA ASP A 51 -43.88 -0.26 17.40
C ASP A 51 -42.64 0.57 17.07
N LYS A 52 -41.55 -0.11 16.66
CA LYS A 52 -40.33 0.53 16.16
C LYS A 52 -40.63 1.48 15.00
N LEU A 53 -41.34 0.99 13.98
CA LEU A 53 -41.67 1.79 12.79
C LEU A 53 -42.57 2.97 13.14
N ALA A 54 -43.57 2.77 14.00
CA ALA A 54 -44.43 3.84 14.49
C ALA A 54 -43.61 4.93 15.19
N PHE A 55 -42.68 4.55 16.08
CA PHE A 55 -41.76 5.49 16.72
C PHE A 55 -40.92 6.24 15.69
N MET A 56 -40.26 5.55 14.76
CA MET A 56 -39.41 6.19 13.74
C MET A 56 -40.20 7.21 12.91
N THR A 57 -41.43 6.88 12.49
CA THR A 57 -42.28 7.81 11.73
C THR A 57 -42.77 9.01 12.54
N ALA A 58 -42.82 8.89 13.87
CA ALA A 58 -43.22 9.98 14.77
C ALA A 58 -42.03 10.89 15.16
N THR A 59 -40.79 10.44 14.98
CA THR A 59 -39.55 11.13 15.39
C THR A 59 -38.68 11.58 14.23
N VAL A 60 -39.31 11.86 13.08
CA VAL A 60 -38.64 12.40 11.90
C VAL A 60 -37.93 13.72 12.26
N ASP A 61 -36.63 13.79 12.03
CA ASP A 61 -35.81 14.99 12.25
C ASP A 61 -35.11 15.44 10.96
N ALA A 62 -34.98 16.75 10.77
CA ALA A 62 -34.39 17.35 9.57
C ALA A 62 -32.90 17.01 9.39
N GLN A 63 -32.14 16.85 10.48
CA GLN A 63 -30.74 16.43 10.42
C GLN A 63 -30.61 14.97 10.01
N LEU A 64 -31.46 14.08 10.53
CA LEU A 64 -31.49 12.68 10.11
C LEU A 64 -31.82 12.55 8.61
N LEU A 65 -32.81 13.32 8.12
CA LEU A 65 -33.20 13.30 6.72
C LEU A 65 -32.10 13.76 5.75
N ASN A 66 -31.08 14.50 6.22
CA ASN A 66 -29.93 14.86 5.39
C ASN A 66 -29.03 13.65 5.04
N TYR A 67 -29.08 12.61 5.87
CA TYR A 67 -28.16 11.48 5.79
C TYR A 67 -28.85 10.12 5.70
N VAL A 68 -30.15 10.02 5.97
CA VAL A 68 -30.85 8.73 6.08
C VAL A 68 -32.19 8.80 5.35
N ALA A 69 -32.50 7.77 4.55
CA ALA A 69 -33.84 7.52 4.02
C ALA A 69 -34.76 7.03 5.16
N TRP A 70 -35.06 7.93 6.09
CA TRP A 70 -35.77 7.63 7.33
C TRP A 70 -37.27 7.36 7.07
N PRO A 71 -37.92 6.44 7.81
CA PRO A 71 -39.36 6.20 7.69
C PRO A 71 -40.19 7.46 7.98
N GLN A 72 -41.14 7.78 7.10
CA GLN A 72 -42.00 8.96 7.21
C GLN A 72 -43.47 8.63 7.48
N ALA A 73 -43.94 7.45 7.05
CA ALA A 73 -45.29 6.97 7.35
C ALA A 73 -45.33 5.44 7.38
N THR A 74 -46.15 4.84 8.26
CA THR A 74 -46.43 3.40 8.23
C THR A 74 -47.49 3.08 7.18
N LEU A 75 -47.37 1.91 6.53
CA LEU A 75 -48.28 1.44 5.49
C LEU A 75 -49.11 0.25 5.97
N HIS A 76 -50.38 0.24 5.57
CA HIS A 76 -51.40 -0.71 6.03
C HIS A 76 -52.21 -1.24 4.84
N ALA A 77 -52.64 -2.51 4.89
CA ALA A 77 -53.48 -3.11 3.85
C ALA A 77 -54.91 -2.52 3.82
N GLY A 78 -55.36 -1.96 4.94
CA GLY A 78 -56.64 -1.27 5.10
C GLY A 78 -56.50 -0.16 6.14
N ARG A 79 -57.42 0.79 6.15
CA ARG A 79 -57.42 1.90 7.12
C ARG A 79 -57.46 1.36 8.55
N GLY A 80 -56.50 1.75 9.38
CA GLY A 80 -56.37 1.27 10.76
C GLY A 80 -55.95 -0.20 10.91
N GLY A 81 -55.42 -0.81 9.84
CA GLY A 81 -54.92 -2.19 9.86
C GLY A 81 -53.58 -2.35 10.60
N LYS A 82 -53.00 -3.55 10.50
CA LYS A 82 -51.62 -3.79 10.97
C LYS A 82 -50.63 -3.16 9.98
N THR A 83 -49.51 -2.69 10.52
CA THR A 83 -48.40 -2.19 9.70
C THR A 83 -47.83 -3.35 8.88
N ILE A 84 -47.77 -3.19 7.56
CA ILE A 84 -47.19 -4.15 6.60
C ILE A 84 -45.95 -3.59 5.89
N GLY A 85 -45.62 -2.33 6.12
CA GLY A 85 -44.55 -1.62 5.46
C GLY A 85 -44.46 -0.17 5.91
N PHE A 86 -43.67 0.63 5.21
CA PHE A 86 -43.52 2.05 5.48
C PHE A 86 -43.12 2.82 4.21
N MET A 87 -43.35 4.13 4.23
CA MET A 87 -42.86 5.09 3.25
C MET A 87 -41.58 5.73 3.73
N MET A 88 -40.65 6.00 2.82
CA MET A 88 -39.41 6.73 3.08
C MET A 88 -39.01 7.58 1.87
N PRO A 89 -38.10 8.56 2.01
CA PRO A 89 -37.59 9.35 0.90
C PRO A 89 -36.95 8.48 -0.19
N LYS A 90 -37.22 8.82 -1.44
CA LYS A 90 -36.63 8.16 -2.60
C LYS A 90 -35.19 8.60 -2.81
N VAL A 91 -34.24 7.67 -2.74
CA VAL A 91 -32.83 7.94 -3.02
C VAL A 91 -32.57 7.85 -4.53
N SER A 92 -32.52 9.00 -5.19
CA SER A 92 -32.25 9.11 -6.63
C SER A 92 -30.86 9.69 -6.93
N GLY A 93 -30.27 9.31 -8.08
CA GLY A 93 -29.01 9.87 -8.60
C GLY A 93 -27.77 9.52 -7.76
N LYS A 94 -27.82 8.41 -7.01
CA LYS A 94 -26.73 7.94 -6.16
C LYS A 94 -26.44 6.46 -6.45
N GLU A 95 -25.19 6.07 -6.27
CA GLU A 95 -24.72 4.70 -6.47
C GLU A 95 -24.26 4.09 -5.15
N PRO A 96 -24.32 2.76 -4.99
CA PRO A 96 -23.74 2.10 -3.82
C PRO A 96 -22.27 2.47 -3.64
N ILE A 97 -21.84 2.68 -2.39
CA ILE A 97 -20.49 3.15 -2.07
C ILE A 97 -19.36 2.28 -2.66
N HIS A 98 -19.58 0.98 -2.86
CA HIS A 98 -18.58 0.10 -3.45
C HIS A 98 -18.25 0.42 -4.91
N MET A 99 -19.18 1.02 -5.65
CA MET A 99 -18.95 1.53 -7.00
C MET A 99 -18.01 2.74 -7.00
N ILE A 100 -17.94 3.45 -5.87
CA ILE A 100 -17.15 4.68 -5.71
C ILE A 100 -15.71 4.37 -5.32
N TYR A 101 -15.53 3.48 -4.35
CA TYR A 101 -14.20 3.17 -3.87
C TYR A 101 -13.46 2.15 -4.74
N SER A 102 -14.17 1.27 -5.46
CA SER A 102 -13.56 0.35 -6.42
C SER A 102 -12.88 1.15 -7.54
N PRO A 103 -11.56 1.00 -7.73
CA PRO A 103 -10.87 1.60 -8.86
C PRO A 103 -11.48 1.20 -10.20
N ALA A 104 -11.85 -0.08 -10.37
CA ALA A 104 -12.43 -0.57 -11.62
C ALA A 104 -13.79 0.06 -11.94
N HIS A 105 -14.71 0.13 -10.97
CA HIS A 105 -16.01 0.79 -11.14
C HIS A 105 -15.87 2.30 -11.32
N ARG A 106 -15.00 2.95 -10.53
CA ARG A 106 -14.78 4.39 -10.61
C ARG A 106 -14.25 4.80 -11.98
N ARG A 107 -13.34 4.03 -12.58
CA ARG A 107 -12.85 4.28 -13.96
C ARG A 107 -13.98 4.27 -15.00
N GLN A 108 -15.03 3.48 -14.80
CA GLN A 108 -16.15 3.39 -15.74
C GLN A 108 -17.20 4.50 -15.49
N SER A 109 -17.56 4.75 -14.23
CA SER A 109 -18.73 5.58 -13.89
C SER A 109 -18.40 6.98 -13.35
N TYR A 110 -17.18 7.16 -12.82
CA TYR A 110 -16.69 8.37 -12.15
C TYR A 110 -15.23 8.70 -12.55
N PRO A 111 -14.89 8.73 -13.85
CA PRO A 111 -13.50 8.85 -14.31
C PRO A 111 -12.84 10.19 -13.96
N HIS A 112 -13.63 11.22 -13.66
CA HIS A 112 -13.14 12.57 -13.30
C HIS A 112 -13.02 12.81 -11.79
N CYS A 113 -13.29 11.80 -10.96
CA CYS A 113 -13.20 11.92 -9.50
C CYS A 113 -11.80 11.51 -9.02
N ALA A 114 -11.05 12.46 -8.45
CA ALA A 114 -9.75 12.23 -7.84
C ALA A 114 -9.88 11.87 -6.34
N TRP A 115 -8.75 11.77 -5.64
CA TRP A 115 -8.72 11.34 -4.23
C TRP A 115 -9.37 12.34 -3.27
N ASP A 116 -9.41 13.63 -3.61
CA ASP A 116 -10.13 14.66 -2.85
C ASP A 116 -11.63 14.40 -2.79
N PHE A 117 -12.25 13.95 -3.88
CA PHE A 117 -13.64 13.50 -3.89
C PHE A 117 -13.86 12.35 -2.90
N LEU A 118 -12.95 11.38 -2.85
CA LEU A 118 -13.02 10.26 -1.90
C LEU A 118 -12.88 10.72 -0.45
N LEU A 119 -12.05 11.73 -0.17
CA LEU A 119 -11.95 12.37 1.15
C LEU A 119 -13.27 13.03 1.56
N TYR A 120 -13.96 13.72 0.65
CA TYR A 120 -15.28 14.28 0.92
C TYR A 120 -16.32 13.20 1.22
N VAL A 121 -16.34 12.11 0.43
CA VAL A 121 -17.24 10.98 0.67
C VAL A 121 -16.97 10.37 2.04
N ALA A 122 -15.71 10.09 2.38
CA ALA A 122 -15.33 9.57 3.70
C ALA A 122 -15.78 10.48 4.85
N ARG A 123 -15.63 11.80 4.69
CA ARG A 123 -16.08 12.78 5.67
C ARG A 123 -17.60 12.78 5.84
N ASN A 124 -18.35 12.66 4.75
CA ASN A 124 -19.81 12.61 4.79
C ASN A 124 -20.34 11.31 5.39
N ILE A 125 -19.64 10.18 5.23
CA ILE A 125 -19.93 8.94 5.98
C ILE A 125 -19.71 9.18 7.47
N ALA A 126 -18.58 9.75 7.88
CA ALA A 126 -18.36 10.06 9.29
C ALA A 126 -19.45 11.00 9.85
N SER A 127 -19.91 11.95 9.04
CA SER A 127 -20.98 12.88 9.44
C SER A 127 -22.31 12.16 9.65
N SER A 128 -22.67 11.21 8.79
CA SER A 128 -23.93 10.46 8.94
C SER A 128 -23.95 9.64 10.23
N PHE A 129 -22.83 8.98 10.58
CA PHE A 129 -22.71 8.27 11.85
C PHE A 129 -22.82 9.23 13.05
N ALA A 130 -22.16 10.39 12.98
CA ALA A 130 -22.22 11.38 14.05
C ALA A 130 -23.67 11.81 14.31
N THR A 131 -24.43 12.12 13.25
CA THR A 131 -25.84 12.50 13.36
C THR A 131 -26.68 11.36 13.94
N ILE A 132 -26.52 10.12 13.48
CA ILE A 132 -27.28 8.97 14.00
C ILE A 132 -26.98 8.73 15.49
N HIS A 133 -25.71 8.78 15.88
CA HIS A 133 -25.29 8.57 17.27
C HIS A 133 -25.74 9.70 18.20
N GLU A 134 -25.79 10.94 17.74
CA GLU A 134 -26.34 12.09 18.49
C GLU A 134 -27.84 11.95 18.79
N HIS A 135 -28.58 11.23 17.93
CA HIS A 135 -29.99 10.90 18.15
C HIS A 135 -30.17 9.65 19.05
N GLY A 136 -29.09 9.09 19.59
CA GLY A 136 -29.13 7.91 20.45
C GLY A 136 -29.43 6.61 19.71
N HIS A 137 -29.17 6.57 18.40
CA HIS A 137 -29.37 5.38 17.56
C HIS A 137 -28.02 4.77 17.16
N VAL A 138 -28.04 3.51 16.72
CA VAL A 138 -26.86 2.76 16.28
C VAL A 138 -27.20 2.08 14.95
N VAL A 139 -26.33 2.18 13.95
CA VAL A 139 -26.52 1.57 12.62
C VAL A 139 -26.61 0.04 12.76
N GLY A 140 -25.69 -0.56 13.54
CA GLY A 140 -25.72 -1.97 13.91
C GLY A 140 -25.22 -2.91 12.80
N ASP A 141 -25.82 -2.83 11.62
CA ASP A 141 -25.41 -3.56 10.41
C ASP A 141 -24.68 -2.65 9.43
N VAL A 142 -23.48 -2.21 9.81
CA VAL A 142 -22.65 -1.43 8.91
C VAL A 142 -22.24 -2.32 7.72
N ASN A 143 -22.71 -1.97 6.52
CA ASN A 143 -22.42 -2.72 5.31
C ASN A 143 -22.22 -1.78 4.11
N GLN A 144 -21.50 -2.22 3.07
CA GLN A 144 -21.24 -1.44 1.84
C GLN A 144 -22.47 -1.24 0.93
N ASN A 145 -23.62 -1.87 1.20
CA ASN A 145 -24.82 -1.76 0.38
C ASN A 145 -25.79 -0.71 0.92
N SER A 146 -25.68 -0.37 2.21
CA SER A 146 -26.53 0.62 2.89
C SER A 146 -26.13 2.07 2.61
N PHE A 147 -24.98 2.33 1.97
CA PHE A 147 -24.49 3.70 1.73
C PHE A 147 -24.58 4.04 0.25
N MET A 148 -25.38 5.06 -0.07
CA MET A 148 -25.58 5.57 -1.42
C MET A 148 -24.86 6.91 -1.58
N VAL A 149 -24.06 7.06 -2.62
CA VAL A 149 -23.18 8.22 -2.83
C VAL A 149 -23.53 8.94 -4.13
N GLY A 150 -23.73 10.25 -4.04
CA GLY A 150 -23.96 11.12 -5.19
C GLY A 150 -22.67 11.64 -5.83
N ARG A 151 -22.76 12.13 -7.07
CA ARG A 151 -21.66 12.86 -7.75
C ARG A 151 -21.24 14.14 -7.00
N ASP A 152 -22.11 14.66 -6.16
CA ASP A 152 -21.88 15.80 -5.26
C ASP A 152 -21.21 15.39 -3.94
N SER A 153 -20.73 14.15 -3.81
CA SER A 153 -20.15 13.52 -2.61
C SER A 153 -21.11 13.32 -1.44
N LYS A 154 -22.40 13.68 -1.58
CA LYS A 154 -23.39 13.44 -0.50
C LYS A 154 -23.64 11.96 -0.33
N VAL A 155 -23.82 11.57 0.93
CA VAL A 155 -24.04 10.19 1.35
C VAL A 155 -25.41 10.09 1.97
N VAL A 156 -26.21 9.11 1.53
CA VAL A 156 -27.51 8.78 2.12
C VAL A 156 -27.53 7.30 2.46
N LEU A 157 -27.90 7.00 3.70
CA LEU A 157 -28.07 5.65 4.19
C LEU A 157 -29.47 5.16 3.86
N ILE A 158 -29.55 3.93 3.37
CA ILE A 158 -30.80 3.20 3.15
C ILE A 158 -30.93 2.06 4.16
N ASP A 159 -32.11 1.44 4.20
CA ASP A 159 -32.43 0.33 5.12
C ASP A 159 -32.31 0.70 6.61
N SER A 160 -32.70 1.92 6.98
CA SER A 160 -32.69 2.38 8.38
C SER A 160 -33.65 1.61 9.29
N ASP A 161 -34.58 0.84 8.73
CA ASP A 161 -35.46 -0.04 9.50
C ASP A 161 -34.72 -1.23 10.14
N SER A 162 -33.47 -1.50 9.75
CA SER A 162 -32.59 -2.47 10.41
C SER A 162 -31.84 -1.89 11.61
N PHE A 163 -31.75 -0.56 11.74
CA PHE A 163 -30.94 0.10 12.78
C PHE A 163 -31.37 -0.27 14.18
N GLN A 164 -30.46 -0.19 15.15
CA GLN A 164 -30.85 -0.23 16.55
C GLN A 164 -31.38 1.13 16.98
N ILE A 165 -32.66 1.17 17.35
CA ILE A 165 -33.41 2.41 17.65
C ILE A 165 -33.75 2.44 19.13
N ASN A 166 -33.35 3.53 19.80
CA ASN A 166 -33.75 3.83 21.16
C ASN A 166 -35.04 4.66 21.14
N ALA A 167 -36.17 4.01 21.39
CA ALA A 167 -37.48 4.62 21.47
C ALA A 167 -37.78 5.05 22.92
N ASN A 168 -37.22 6.19 23.34
CA ASN A 168 -37.42 6.77 24.68
C ASN A 168 -37.16 5.78 25.83
N GLY A 169 -36.08 5.00 25.75
CA GLY A 169 -35.70 3.98 26.74
C GLY A 169 -36.11 2.55 26.37
N THR A 170 -36.98 2.37 25.37
CA THR A 170 -37.24 1.04 24.78
C THR A 170 -36.29 0.79 23.62
N LEU A 171 -35.39 -0.19 23.76
CA LEU A 171 -34.39 -0.48 22.75
C LEU A 171 -34.89 -1.51 21.73
N HIS A 172 -34.98 -1.12 20.47
CA HIS A 172 -35.25 -2.03 19.35
C HIS A 172 -33.93 -2.45 18.71
N LEU A 173 -33.58 -3.73 18.81
CA LEU A 173 -32.26 -4.26 18.44
C LEU A 173 -32.07 -4.43 16.93
N CYS A 174 -30.79 -4.46 16.52
CA CYS A 174 -30.36 -4.86 15.17
C CYS A 174 -29.82 -6.30 15.21
N GLU A 175 -30.55 -7.22 14.59
CA GLU A 175 -30.28 -8.66 14.66
C GLU A 175 -29.52 -9.22 13.44
N VAL A 176 -29.17 -8.35 12.50
CA VAL A 176 -28.42 -8.69 11.28
C VAL A 176 -26.99 -8.12 11.34
N GLY A 177 -26.14 -8.60 10.44
CA GLY A 177 -24.74 -8.17 10.36
C GLY A 177 -23.98 -8.87 9.23
N VAL A 178 -23.01 -8.17 8.65
CA VAL A 178 -22.11 -8.71 7.63
C VAL A 178 -20.76 -9.07 8.25
N SER A 179 -20.37 -10.35 8.19
CA SER A 179 -19.20 -10.91 8.90
C SER A 179 -17.91 -10.10 8.75
N HIS A 180 -17.58 -9.66 7.53
CA HIS A 180 -16.35 -8.92 7.27
C HIS A 180 -16.41 -7.43 7.66
N PHE A 181 -17.58 -6.91 8.04
CA PHE A 181 -17.74 -5.60 8.68
C PHE A 181 -17.94 -5.70 10.20
N THR A 182 -18.16 -6.91 10.72
CA THR A 182 -18.32 -7.17 12.16
C THR A 182 -17.00 -6.96 12.91
N PRO A 183 -16.98 -6.24 14.05
CA PRO A 183 -15.77 -6.02 14.82
C PRO A 183 -15.24 -7.31 15.48
N PRO A 184 -13.94 -7.36 15.84
CA PRO A 184 -13.27 -8.56 16.37
C PRO A 184 -13.98 -9.22 17.55
N GLU A 185 -14.45 -8.43 18.51
CA GLU A 185 -15.13 -8.88 19.73
C GLU A 185 -16.49 -9.53 19.48
N LEU A 186 -17.04 -9.39 18.26
CA LEU A 186 -18.33 -9.96 17.86
C LEU A 186 -18.20 -11.08 16.80
N GLN A 187 -16.97 -11.40 16.35
CA GLN A 187 -16.74 -12.44 15.34
C GLN A 187 -17.09 -13.85 15.83
N SER A 188 -17.04 -14.10 17.15
CA SER A 188 -17.37 -15.38 17.76
C SER A 188 -18.85 -15.54 18.10
N LEU A 189 -19.67 -14.49 17.92
CA LEU A 189 -21.10 -14.58 18.20
C LEU A 189 -21.82 -15.42 17.14
N PRO A 190 -22.60 -16.45 17.54
CA PRO A 190 -23.33 -17.28 16.59
C PRO A 190 -24.55 -16.56 15.99
N SER A 191 -25.08 -15.54 16.67
CA SER A 191 -26.23 -14.74 16.26
C SER A 191 -26.20 -13.37 16.93
N PHE A 192 -26.80 -12.37 16.29
CA PHE A 192 -27.02 -11.03 16.87
C PHE A 192 -28.43 -10.87 17.47
N VAL A 193 -29.29 -11.90 17.39
CA VAL A 193 -30.62 -11.90 18.03
C VAL A 193 -30.46 -11.66 19.53
N GLY A 194 -31.17 -10.66 20.05
CA GLY A 194 -31.09 -10.29 21.46
C GLY A 194 -29.78 -9.60 21.91
N PHE A 195 -28.86 -9.30 20.99
CA PHE A 195 -27.59 -8.64 21.32
C PHE A 195 -27.67 -7.12 21.13
N GLU A 196 -27.33 -6.37 22.17
CA GLU A 196 -27.25 -4.91 22.11
C GLU A 196 -25.97 -4.44 21.41
N ARG A 197 -26.15 -3.74 20.29
CA ARG A 197 -25.05 -3.07 19.58
C ARG A 197 -24.69 -1.77 20.31
N THR A 198 -23.44 -1.35 20.20
CA THR A 198 -22.94 -0.12 20.81
C THR A 198 -22.40 0.80 19.72
N VAL A 199 -22.28 2.09 20.03
CA VAL A 199 -21.58 3.07 19.20
C VAL A 199 -20.16 2.61 18.87
N ASN A 200 -19.49 1.89 19.79
CA ASN A 200 -18.14 1.39 19.56
C ASN A 200 -18.09 0.28 18.50
N HIS A 201 -19.16 -0.52 18.36
CA HIS A 201 -19.28 -1.51 17.30
C HIS A 201 -19.44 -0.82 15.92
N ASP A 202 -20.28 0.22 15.86
CA ASP A 202 -20.43 1.04 14.65
C ASP A 202 -19.13 1.73 14.24
N ASN A 203 -18.37 2.26 15.21
CA ASN A 203 -17.11 2.97 14.94
C ASN A 203 -16.06 2.06 14.25
N PHE A 204 -16.12 0.74 14.46
CA PHE A 204 -15.31 -0.20 13.68
C PHE A 204 -15.73 -0.22 12.21
N GLY A 205 -17.02 -0.40 11.95
CA GLY A 205 -17.58 -0.40 10.61
C GLY A 205 -17.37 0.94 9.89
N LEU A 206 -17.49 2.05 10.60
CA LEU A 206 -17.17 3.39 10.11
C LEU A 206 -15.70 3.49 9.67
N ALA A 207 -14.77 3.11 10.53
CA ALA A 207 -13.35 3.12 10.18
C ALA A 207 -13.07 2.22 8.97
N LEU A 208 -13.72 1.07 8.87
CA LEU A 208 -13.59 0.15 7.74
C LEU A 208 -14.13 0.76 6.44
N LEU A 209 -15.28 1.44 6.46
CA LEU A 209 -15.82 2.17 5.30
C LEU A 209 -14.89 3.31 4.87
N ILE A 210 -14.37 4.10 5.81
CA ILE A 210 -13.40 5.15 5.51
C ILE A 210 -12.14 4.53 4.90
N PHE A 211 -11.65 3.42 5.44
CA PHE A 211 -10.50 2.70 4.90
C PHE A 211 -10.78 2.21 3.47
N HIS A 212 -11.92 1.57 3.21
CA HIS A 212 -12.31 1.18 1.85
C HIS A 212 -12.30 2.36 0.89
N VAL A 213 -12.90 3.49 1.28
CA VAL A 213 -12.95 4.70 0.45
C VAL A 213 -11.56 5.24 0.12
N LEU A 214 -10.67 5.34 1.11
CA LEU A 214 -9.36 5.94 0.91
C LEU A 214 -8.31 4.98 0.31
N PHE A 215 -8.47 3.68 0.54
CA PHE A 215 -7.52 2.63 0.11
C PHE A 215 -8.02 1.79 -1.08
N GLY A 216 -9.01 2.30 -1.81
CA GLY A 216 -9.46 1.72 -3.07
C GLY A 216 -10.12 0.35 -2.93
N GLY A 217 -10.98 0.20 -1.93
CA GLY A 217 -11.74 -1.01 -1.64
C GLY A 217 -10.93 -2.17 -1.05
N ARG A 218 -9.66 -1.95 -0.68
CA ARG A 218 -8.84 -2.96 0.01
C ARG A 218 -9.28 -3.11 1.45
N HIS A 219 -9.31 -4.35 1.94
CA HIS A 219 -9.71 -4.64 3.31
C HIS A 219 -8.52 -4.56 4.27
N PRO A 220 -8.64 -3.91 5.45
CA PRO A 220 -7.53 -3.74 6.38
C PRO A 220 -6.97 -5.06 6.94
N TYR A 221 -7.79 -6.11 6.98
CA TYR A 221 -7.42 -7.46 7.44
C TYR A 221 -7.12 -8.45 6.30
N SER A 222 -7.06 -7.98 5.05
CA SER A 222 -6.64 -8.82 3.91
C SER A 222 -5.22 -8.47 3.51
N GLY A 223 -4.31 -9.44 3.60
CA GLY A 223 -2.88 -9.21 3.42
C GLY A 223 -2.12 -10.46 2.99
N VAL A 224 -0.81 -10.29 2.77
CA VAL A 224 0.10 -11.40 2.57
C VAL A 224 0.47 -11.99 3.94
N PRO A 225 0.25 -13.29 4.16
CA PRO A 225 0.59 -13.98 5.40
C PRO A 225 2.09 -14.00 5.65
N LEU A 226 2.46 -13.72 6.89
CA LEU A 226 3.83 -13.88 7.43
C LEU A 226 3.92 -15.11 8.34
N ILE A 227 2.78 -15.64 8.79
CA ILE A 227 2.65 -16.84 9.61
C ILE A 227 1.63 -17.83 9.00
N PRO A 228 1.72 -19.14 9.31
CA PRO A 228 0.82 -20.17 8.76
C PRO A 228 -0.67 -19.97 9.09
N GLU A 229 -1.00 -19.32 10.21
CA GLU A 229 -2.37 -19.18 10.70
C GLU A 229 -3.10 -17.95 10.13
N ALA A 230 -2.36 -17.00 9.54
CA ALA A 230 -2.88 -15.76 8.96
C ALA A 230 -3.34 -15.91 7.51
N GLY A 231 -4.33 -15.12 7.08
CA GLY A 231 -4.77 -15.05 5.68
C GLY A 231 -5.70 -16.19 5.25
N ASN A 232 -6.13 -17.06 6.17
CA ASN A 232 -6.99 -18.22 5.84
C ASN A 232 -8.44 -17.81 5.58
N ALA A 233 -8.97 -16.91 6.39
CA ALA A 233 -10.31 -16.35 6.29
C ALA A 233 -10.31 -14.95 6.92
N LEU A 234 -11.07 -14.05 6.30
CA LEU A 234 -11.09 -12.64 6.69
C LEU A 234 -11.64 -12.46 8.11
N GLU A 235 -12.69 -13.20 8.44
CA GLU A 235 -13.34 -13.25 9.75
C GLU A 235 -12.34 -13.67 10.84
N THR A 236 -11.52 -14.68 10.56
CA THR A 236 -10.49 -15.15 11.49
C THR A 236 -9.42 -14.09 11.68
N ASP A 237 -8.99 -13.41 10.61
CA ASP A 237 -7.96 -12.37 10.71
C ASP A 237 -8.49 -11.12 11.44
N ILE A 238 -9.78 -10.78 11.28
CA ILE A 238 -10.45 -9.74 12.07
C ILE A 238 -10.48 -10.14 13.56
N ALA A 239 -10.94 -11.36 13.88
CA ALA A 239 -11.06 -11.84 15.26
C ALA A 239 -9.71 -11.81 16.02
N HIS A 240 -8.59 -11.99 15.32
CA HIS A 240 -7.24 -11.96 15.89
C HIS A 240 -6.52 -10.61 15.70
N PHE A 241 -7.25 -9.53 15.38
CA PHE A 241 -6.69 -8.19 15.21
C PHE A 241 -5.51 -8.12 14.23
N ARG A 242 -5.53 -8.91 13.15
CA ARG A 242 -4.44 -8.97 12.17
C ARG A 242 -4.52 -7.82 11.18
N TYR A 243 -4.39 -6.59 11.68
CA TYR A 243 -4.42 -5.41 10.85
C TYR A 243 -3.16 -5.35 9.96
N ALA A 244 -3.33 -5.56 8.65
CA ALA A 244 -2.22 -5.74 7.71
C ALA A 244 -1.40 -4.46 7.49
N TYR A 245 -1.97 -3.28 7.76
CA TYR A 245 -1.33 -1.98 7.56
C TYR A 245 -0.79 -1.39 8.87
N ALA A 246 -0.89 -2.11 9.98
CA ALA A 246 -0.42 -1.65 11.28
C ALA A 246 1.09 -1.38 11.29
N SER A 247 1.58 -0.47 12.14
CA SER A 247 3.02 -0.29 12.31
C SER A 247 3.73 -1.55 12.85
N ASP A 248 2.99 -2.38 13.59
CA ASP A 248 3.40 -3.67 14.15
C ASP A 248 2.94 -4.87 13.31
N SER A 249 2.65 -4.68 12.02
CA SER A 249 2.07 -5.73 11.14
C SER A 249 2.87 -7.04 11.13
N GLN A 250 4.20 -6.97 11.29
CA GLN A 250 5.07 -8.14 11.38
C GLN A 250 4.70 -9.06 12.54
N GLN A 251 4.38 -8.48 13.71
CA GLN A 251 3.94 -9.22 14.89
C GLN A 251 2.52 -9.78 14.70
N ARG A 252 1.68 -9.05 13.96
CA ARG A 252 0.31 -9.43 13.62
C ARG A 252 0.21 -10.50 12.53
N GLY A 253 1.33 -10.87 11.90
CA GLY A 253 1.37 -11.97 10.94
C GLY A 253 0.80 -11.66 9.55
N LEU A 254 0.47 -10.39 9.26
CA LEU A 254 0.01 -9.92 7.94
C LEU A 254 0.82 -8.68 7.51
N LYS A 255 1.11 -8.59 6.22
CA LYS A 255 1.55 -7.33 5.59
C LYS A 255 0.59 -6.94 4.47
N PRO A 256 0.56 -5.67 4.03
CA PRO A 256 -0.35 -5.24 2.99
C PRO A 256 -0.15 -6.05 1.70
N PRO A 257 -1.21 -6.26 0.89
CA PRO A 257 -1.08 -6.88 -0.41
C PRO A 257 -0.07 -6.11 -1.30
N PRO A 258 0.56 -6.76 -2.28
CA PRO A 258 1.51 -6.10 -3.17
C PRO A 258 0.87 -4.91 -3.90
N ARG A 259 1.66 -3.86 -4.13
CA ARG A 259 1.25 -2.65 -4.86
C ARG A 259 0.00 -1.97 -4.27
N SER A 260 -0.16 -2.05 -2.95
CA SER A 260 -1.19 -1.32 -2.20
C SER A 260 -0.81 0.14 -2.02
N ILE A 261 -1.81 1.00 -1.80
CA ILE A 261 -1.60 2.37 -1.34
C ILE A 261 -0.94 2.28 0.05
N PRO A 262 0.26 2.84 0.25
CA PRO A 262 0.93 2.78 1.54
C PRO A 262 0.18 3.61 2.57
N LEU A 263 0.13 3.16 3.83
CA LEU A 263 -0.54 3.90 4.91
C LEU A 263 0.08 5.30 5.10
N SER A 264 1.39 5.42 4.85
CA SER A 264 2.18 6.66 4.89
C SER A 264 1.71 7.77 3.94
N ILE A 265 0.75 7.49 3.06
CA ILE A 265 0.05 8.55 2.32
C ILE A 265 -0.70 9.49 3.27
N LEU A 266 -1.12 9.00 4.44
CA LEU A 266 -1.85 9.77 5.43
C LEU A 266 -0.89 10.45 6.42
N PRO A 267 -1.29 11.60 7.00
CA PRO A 267 -0.60 12.13 8.17
C PRO A 267 -0.67 11.18 9.36
N THR A 268 0.39 11.14 10.18
CA THR A 268 0.56 10.21 11.31
C THR A 268 -0.62 10.21 12.29
N HIS A 269 -1.28 11.35 12.50
CA HIS A 269 -2.44 11.41 13.40
C HIS A 269 -3.65 10.62 12.87
N ILE A 270 -3.84 10.52 11.54
CA ILE A 270 -4.91 9.74 10.91
C ILE A 270 -4.55 8.26 10.87
N GLU A 271 -3.27 7.94 10.64
CA GLU A 271 -2.77 6.57 10.78
C GLU A 271 -3.06 6.01 12.18
N ALA A 272 -2.84 6.84 13.22
CA ALA A 272 -3.15 6.48 14.60
C ALA A 272 -4.65 6.19 14.83
N LEU A 273 -5.56 6.88 14.12
CA LEU A 273 -7.00 6.58 14.20
C LEU A 273 -7.31 5.20 13.64
N PHE A 274 -6.71 4.80 12.51
CA PHE A 274 -6.87 3.45 11.98
C PHE A 274 -6.24 2.39 12.89
N GLN A 275 -5.04 2.65 13.42
CA GLN A 275 -4.41 1.77 14.40
C GLN A 275 -5.33 1.58 15.61
N GLN A 276 -5.88 2.65 16.18
CA GLN A 276 -6.81 2.59 17.30
C GLN A 276 -8.08 1.82 16.91
N ALA A 277 -8.67 2.06 15.73
CA ALA A 277 -9.91 1.42 15.32
C ALA A 277 -9.77 -0.10 15.10
N PHE A 278 -8.65 -0.56 14.54
CA PHE A 278 -8.46 -1.93 14.06
C PHE A 278 -7.61 -2.82 14.96
N THR A 279 -7.18 -2.33 16.12
CA THR A 279 -6.40 -3.11 17.10
C THR A 279 -7.14 -3.23 18.42
N GLU A 280 -6.53 -3.97 19.35
CA GLU A 280 -7.00 -4.19 20.71
C GLU A 280 -7.28 -2.86 21.45
N SER A 281 -6.55 -1.80 21.09
CA SER A 281 -6.74 -0.45 21.63
C SER A 281 -8.18 0.05 21.46
N GLY A 282 -8.81 -0.22 20.32
CA GLY A 282 -10.18 0.21 20.05
C GLY A 282 -11.23 -0.46 20.92
N VAL A 283 -10.95 -1.68 21.39
CA VAL A 283 -11.80 -2.40 22.34
C VAL A 283 -11.52 -1.89 23.76
N ALA A 284 -10.26 -1.71 24.12
CA ALA A 284 -9.85 -1.33 25.47
C ALA A 284 -10.14 0.15 25.84
N THR A 285 -9.99 1.07 24.88
CA THR A 285 -10.04 2.53 25.11
C THR A 285 -11.13 3.26 24.33
N ALA A 286 -12.00 2.49 23.65
CA ALA A 286 -12.93 2.93 22.61
C ALA A 286 -12.24 3.33 21.28
N ARG A 287 -12.93 3.07 20.18
CA ARG A 287 -12.53 3.43 18.81
C ARG A 287 -12.78 4.91 18.55
N PRO A 288 -12.08 5.52 17.57
CA PRO A 288 -12.32 6.90 17.18
C PRO A 288 -13.79 7.14 16.83
N THR A 289 -14.34 8.21 17.39
CA THR A 289 -15.74 8.57 17.14
C THR A 289 -15.93 9.12 15.73
N ALA A 290 -17.17 9.11 15.26
CA ALA A 290 -17.58 9.77 14.04
C ALA A 290 -17.14 11.26 13.97
N LYS A 291 -17.27 12.01 15.06
CA LYS A 291 -16.80 13.41 15.14
C LYS A 291 -15.28 13.54 15.01
N THR A 292 -14.54 12.61 15.60
CA THR A 292 -13.07 12.55 15.47
C THR A 292 -12.66 12.36 14.02
N TRP A 293 -13.33 11.46 13.29
CA TRP A 293 -13.10 11.24 11.86
C TRP A 293 -13.44 12.48 11.02
N VAL A 294 -14.57 13.15 11.29
CA VAL A 294 -14.94 14.40 10.60
C VAL A 294 -13.84 15.45 10.75
N ALA A 295 -13.39 15.71 11.98
CA ALA A 295 -12.35 16.70 12.25
C ALA A 295 -11.01 16.36 11.56
N ALA A 296 -10.58 15.11 11.62
CA ALA A 296 -9.35 14.65 11.00
C ALA A 296 -9.39 14.77 9.46
N LEU A 297 -10.52 14.39 8.84
CA LEU A 297 -10.70 14.45 7.39
C LEU A 297 -10.88 15.88 6.88
N ASP A 298 -11.54 16.76 7.64
CA ASP A 298 -11.63 18.19 7.31
C ASP A 298 -10.24 18.85 7.37
N SER A 299 -9.40 18.51 8.35
CA SER A 299 -8.01 18.97 8.43
C SER A 299 -7.17 18.50 7.24
N LEU A 300 -7.20 17.20 6.92
CA LEU A 300 -6.47 16.62 5.78
C LEU A 300 -6.84 17.29 4.45
N ARG A 301 -8.12 17.60 4.24
CA ARG A 301 -8.61 18.23 3.00
C ARG A 301 -8.06 19.64 2.78
N GLN A 302 -7.64 20.33 3.84
CA GLN A 302 -7.01 21.65 3.74
C GLN A 302 -5.54 21.58 3.37
N GLN A 303 -4.92 20.39 3.43
CA GLN A 303 -3.48 20.16 3.24
C GLN A 303 -3.22 19.27 2.02
N LEU A 304 -3.84 19.61 0.88
CA LEU A 304 -3.71 18.86 -0.37
C LEU A 304 -2.97 19.68 -1.43
N LYS A 305 -2.19 19.00 -2.26
CA LYS A 305 -1.58 19.57 -3.46
C LYS A 305 -1.83 18.69 -4.68
N LYS A 306 -1.75 19.32 -5.86
CA LYS A 306 -1.86 18.65 -7.15
C LYS A 306 -0.47 18.26 -7.67
N CYS A 307 -0.38 17.10 -8.30
CA CYS A 307 0.83 16.69 -9.00
C CYS A 307 1.07 17.55 -10.24
N THR A 308 2.33 17.72 -10.62
CA THR A 308 2.72 18.38 -11.87
C THR A 308 2.61 17.48 -13.10
N VAL A 309 2.50 16.15 -12.92
CA VAL A 309 2.47 15.15 -14.01
C VAL A 309 1.05 14.79 -14.44
N SER A 310 0.08 14.81 -13.52
CA SER A 310 -1.32 14.46 -13.79
C SER A 310 -2.24 15.30 -12.92
N ALA A 311 -3.24 15.94 -13.53
CA ALA A 311 -4.22 16.76 -12.82
C ALA A 311 -5.09 15.92 -11.86
N MET A 312 -5.21 14.62 -12.12
CA MET A 312 -5.98 13.66 -11.33
C MET A 312 -5.24 13.17 -10.08
N HIS A 313 -3.95 13.49 -9.95
CA HIS A 313 -3.15 13.13 -8.79
C HIS A 313 -3.21 14.23 -7.74
N ILE A 314 -4.14 14.09 -6.80
CA ILE A 314 -4.29 14.96 -5.63
C ILE A 314 -3.87 14.19 -4.39
N TYR A 315 -2.94 14.74 -3.60
CA TYR A 315 -2.35 14.05 -2.47
C TYR A 315 -1.92 15.03 -1.37
N PRO A 316 -1.67 14.55 -0.13
CA PRO A 316 -1.29 15.41 0.97
C PRO A 316 0.03 16.15 0.75
N ASP A 317 0.09 17.39 1.19
CA ASP A 317 1.23 18.27 0.94
C ASP A 317 2.52 17.88 1.69
N HIS A 318 2.40 17.11 2.79
CA HIS A 318 3.52 16.56 3.57
C HIS A 318 4.40 15.59 2.79
N LEU A 319 3.90 15.00 1.70
CA LEU A 319 4.65 14.11 0.84
C LEU A 319 5.46 14.89 -0.18
N THR A 320 6.77 14.70 -0.22
CA THR A 320 7.64 15.34 -1.23
C THR A 320 7.30 14.87 -2.65
N ASP A 321 7.17 13.55 -2.81
CA ASP A 321 6.91 12.90 -4.09
C ASP A 321 5.44 12.49 -4.25
N CYS A 322 4.96 12.42 -5.49
CA CYS A 322 3.58 12.00 -5.76
C CYS A 322 3.41 10.47 -5.58
N PRO A 323 2.59 10.02 -4.62
CA PRO A 323 2.39 8.59 -4.36
C PRO A 323 1.64 7.89 -5.50
N TRP A 324 0.76 8.60 -6.20
CA TRP A 324 0.01 8.09 -7.34
C TRP A 324 0.91 7.79 -8.53
N CYS A 325 1.84 8.70 -8.88
CA CYS A 325 2.85 8.43 -9.90
C CYS A 325 3.72 7.21 -9.54
N ALA A 326 4.05 7.01 -8.26
CA ALA A 326 4.81 5.84 -7.83
C ALA A 326 4.05 4.52 -8.06
N LEU A 327 2.72 4.52 -7.88
CA LEU A 327 1.85 3.37 -8.15
C LEU A 327 1.62 3.15 -9.65
N ASP A 328 1.42 4.22 -10.42
CA ASP A 328 1.28 4.15 -11.88
C ASP A 328 2.53 3.55 -12.54
N ASN A 329 3.73 3.93 -12.08
CA ASN A 329 4.99 3.36 -12.53
C ASN A 329 5.12 1.85 -12.23
N GLN A 330 4.35 1.33 -11.27
CA GLN A 330 4.24 -0.10 -10.94
C GLN A 330 3.06 -0.80 -11.65
N GLY A 331 2.38 -0.08 -12.55
CA GLY A 331 1.23 -0.55 -13.31
C GLY A 331 -0.07 -0.62 -12.50
N VAL A 332 -0.20 0.16 -11.42
CA VAL A 332 -1.43 0.22 -10.61
C VAL A 332 -2.02 1.61 -10.70
N ILE A 333 -3.06 1.75 -11.53
CA ILE A 333 -3.68 3.02 -11.87
C ILE A 333 -4.98 3.19 -11.09
N TYR A 334 -4.99 4.12 -10.14
CA TYR A 334 -6.15 4.45 -9.31
C TYR A 334 -7.00 5.60 -9.85
N PHE A 335 -6.37 6.56 -10.53
CA PHE A 335 -7.00 7.75 -11.07
C PHE A 335 -6.50 7.94 -12.50
N ILE A 336 -7.41 7.93 -13.47
CA ILE A 336 -7.09 8.14 -14.88
C ILE A 336 -7.42 9.59 -15.19
N ASP A 337 -6.57 10.24 -15.99
CA ASP A 337 -6.92 11.48 -16.66
C ASP A 337 -7.55 11.14 -18.03
N PRO A 338 -8.88 11.14 -18.17
CA PRO A 338 -9.55 10.78 -19.42
C PRO A 338 -9.48 11.90 -20.47
N GLY A 339 -8.86 13.04 -20.17
CA GLY A 339 -9.13 14.28 -20.89
C GLY A 339 -8.01 15.30 -20.94
N GLU A 340 -6.74 14.90 -20.89
CA GLU A 340 -5.72 15.75 -21.50
C GLU A 340 -5.93 15.74 -23.03
N GLU A 341 -6.78 16.67 -23.50
CA GLU A 341 -6.33 17.57 -24.57
C GLU A 341 -4.86 17.82 -24.28
N VAL A 342 -4.01 17.42 -25.23
CA VAL A 342 -2.57 17.62 -25.19
C VAL A 342 -2.35 19.04 -24.70
N ILE A 343 -2.05 19.20 -23.40
CA ILE A 343 -1.45 20.42 -22.95
C ILE A 343 -0.07 20.28 -23.54
N THR A 344 0.07 20.78 -24.77
CA THR A 344 1.30 21.38 -25.22
C THR A 344 1.55 22.46 -24.19
N THR A 345 2.11 22.06 -23.06
CA THR A 345 2.75 23.00 -22.16
C THR A 345 3.84 23.55 -23.05
N GLY A 346 3.62 24.79 -23.48
CA GLY A 346 4.60 25.63 -24.15
C GLY A 346 5.76 25.89 -23.20
N GLY A 347 6.45 24.82 -22.81
CA GLY A 347 7.75 24.89 -22.19
C GLY A 347 8.70 25.31 -23.29
N ASN A 348 9.42 26.41 -23.05
CA ASN A 348 10.60 26.82 -23.82
C ASN A 348 11.76 25.79 -23.71
N PHE A 349 11.45 24.49 -23.61
CA PHE A 349 12.44 23.43 -23.63
C PHE A 349 13.03 23.36 -25.03
N VAL A 350 14.28 23.79 -25.14
CA VAL A 350 15.06 23.70 -26.37
C VAL A 350 16.20 22.75 -26.06
N LEU A 351 16.13 21.52 -26.56
CA LEU A 351 17.15 20.49 -26.31
C LEU A 351 18.56 21.02 -26.61
N ALA A 352 18.72 21.79 -27.69
CA ALA A 352 20.00 22.41 -28.04
C ALA A 352 20.53 23.35 -26.94
N LYS A 353 19.65 24.14 -26.30
CA LYS A 353 20.01 25.05 -25.20
C LYS A 353 20.41 24.29 -23.95
N VAL A 354 19.61 23.29 -23.55
CA VAL A 354 19.90 22.46 -22.36
C VAL A 354 21.18 21.64 -22.59
N TRP A 355 21.36 21.10 -23.80
CA TRP A 355 22.57 20.35 -24.15
C TRP A 355 23.81 21.24 -24.22
N ALA A 356 23.68 22.48 -24.68
CA ALA A 356 24.77 23.45 -24.61
C ALA A 356 25.21 23.72 -23.16
N MET A 357 24.28 23.78 -22.20
CA MET A 357 24.63 23.89 -20.76
C MET A 357 25.40 22.68 -20.25
N VAL A 358 25.00 21.47 -20.67
CA VAL A 358 25.73 20.22 -20.33
C VAL A 358 27.14 20.24 -20.93
N MET A 359 27.29 20.61 -22.20
CA MET A 359 28.58 20.66 -22.88
C MET A 359 29.49 21.77 -22.34
N ALA A 360 28.91 22.89 -21.89
CA ALA A 360 29.65 24.00 -21.27
C ALA A 360 30.03 23.73 -19.80
N SER A 361 29.54 22.65 -19.19
CA SER A 361 29.89 22.30 -17.82
C SER A 361 31.36 21.87 -17.71
N VAL A 362 32.08 22.49 -16.77
CA VAL A 362 33.51 22.25 -16.58
C VAL A 362 33.70 21.18 -15.50
N PRO A 363 34.52 20.14 -15.72
CA PRO A 363 34.78 19.13 -14.70
C PRO A 363 35.39 19.76 -13.45
N PRO A 364 35.10 19.21 -12.25
CA PRO A 364 35.75 19.67 -11.02
C PRO A 364 37.27 19.43 -11.10
N PRO A 365 38.09 20.27 -10.43
CA PRO A 365 39.52 20.03 -10.34
C PRO A 365 39.81 18.69 -9.64
N ALA A 366 40.98 18.10 -9.94
CA ALA A 366 41.41 16.88 -9.28
C ALA A 366 41.46 17.08 -7.75
N LEU A 367 40.77 16.20 -7.02
CA LEU A 367 40.75 16.26 -5.56
C LEU A 367 42.12 15.84 -5.01
N GLN A 368 42.66 16.64 -4.09
CA GLN A 368 43.86 16.28 -3.35
C GLN A 368 43.46 15.36 -2.19
N LEU A 369 43.61 14.05 -2.39
CA LEU A 369 43.29 13.05 -1.38
C LEU A 369 44.52 12.76 -0.52
N PRO A 370 44.39 12.65 0.82
CA PRO A 370 45.49 12.27 1.69
C PRO A 370 45.92 10.83 1.40
N LEU A 371 47.08 10.68 0.77
CA LEU A 371 47.65 9.36 0.48
C LEU A 371 48.29 8.74 1.75
N PRO A 372 48.10 7.44 2.00
CA PRO A 372 48.71 6.74 3.13
C PRO A 372 50.25 6.88 3.17
N GLY A 373 50.90 6.96 2.02
CA GLY A 373 52.37 7.08 1.92
C GLY A 373 52.95 8.40 2.44
N HIS A 374 52.13 9.43 2.68
CA HIS A 374 52.59 10.68 3.27
C HIS A 374 52.81 10.60 4.79
N PHE A 375 52.29 9.57 5.45
CA PHE A 375 52.46 9.37 6.89
C PHE A 375 53.68 8.48 7.16
N GLN A 376 54.74 9.06 7.70
CA GLN A 376 55.93 8.32 8.14
C GLN A 376 55.70 7.80 9.57
N LEU A 377 55.04 6.65 9.68
CA LEU A 377 54.71 6.04 10.97
C LEU A 377 55.66 4.89 11.31
N THR A 378 56.04 4.80 12.59
CA THR A 378 56.86 3.69 13.06
C THR A 378 55.97 2.51 13.40
N GLY A 379 56.19 1.37 12.73
CA GLY A 379 55.43 0.16 12.98
C GLY A 379 55.62 -0.35 14.42
N ARG A 380 54.52 -0.73 15.06
CA ARG A 380 54.47 -1.30 16.41
C ARG A 380 55.28 -2.59 16.47
N LEU A 381 56.08 -2.71 17.52
CA LEU A 381 56.85 -3.91 17.82
C LEU A 381 55.91 -5.12 17.99
N LEU A 382 56.46 -6.32 17.81
CA LEU A 382 55.73 -7.55 18.11
C LEU A 382 55.43 -7.61 19.62
N PRO A 383 54.27 -8.15 20.04
CA PRO A 383 53.94 -8.32 21.45
C PRO A 383 55.02 -9.12 22.18
N VAL A 384 55.21 -8.81 23.48
CA VAL A 384 56.15 -9.53 24.35
C VAL A 384 55.82 -11.03 24.32
N GLY A 385 56.81 -11.87 23.97
CA GLY A 385 56.65 -13.32 23.84
C GLY A 385 56.46 -13.85 22.41
N VAL A 386 56.28 -12.98 21.41
CA VAL A 386 56.21 -13.37 19.99
C VAL A 386 57.58 -13.17 19.32
N LEU A 387 58.27 -14.27 19.05
CA LEU A 387 59.57 -14.25 18.35
C LEU A 387 59.38 -14.09 16.84
N ARG A 388 60.28 -13.35 16.17
CA ARG A 388 60.27 -13.27 14.69
C ARG A 388 60.51 -14.65 14.08
N SER A 389 59.86 -14.90 12.94
CA SER A 389 59.97 -16.16 12.19
C SER A 389 61.41 -16.65 12.01
N LYS A 390 62.36 -15.74 11.74
CA LYS A 390 63.78 -16.10 11.57
C LYS A 390 64.39 -16.77 12.82
N TYR A 391 64.02 -16.34 14.02
CA TYR A 391 64.52 -16.94 15.27
C TYR A 391 63.84 -18.27 15.59
N ILE A 392 62.55 -18.41 15.27
CA ILE A 392 61.81 -19.67 15.45
C ILE A 392 62.40 -20.76 14.56
N ILE A 393 62.66 -20.45 13.28
CA ILE A 393 63.27 -21.39 12.32
C ILE A 393 64.68 -21.79 12.78
N LEU A 394 65.48 -20.84 13.29
CA LEU A 394 66.82 -21.14 13.81
C LEU A 394 66.75 -22.06 15.04
N ILE A 395 65.80 -21.85 15.94
CA ILE A 395 65.59 -22.71 17.12
C ILE A 395 65.12 -24.12 16.69
N GLU A 396 64.19 -24.23 15.75
CA GLU A 396 63.71 -25.52 15.23
C GLU A 396 64.81 -26.31 14.52
N ILE A 397 65.65 -25.65 13.71
CA ILE A 397 66.81 -26.27 13.05
C ILE A 397 67.83 -26.74 14.09
N ALA A 398 68.17 -25.89 15.06
CA ALA A 398 69.15 -26.22 16.10
C ALA A 398 68.70 -27.41 16.97
N LEU A 399 67.41 -27.47 17.32
CA LEU A 399 66.84 -28.57 18.11
C LEU A 399 66.73 -29.87 17.30
N SER A 400 66.39 -29.77 16.02
CA SER A 400 66.32 -30.92 15.12
C SER A 400 67.71 -31.52 14.91
N ALA A 401 68.74 -30.68 14.74
CA ALA A 401 70.13 -31.11 14.69
C ALA A 401 70.59 -31.75 16.00
N LEU A 402 70.20 -31.19 17.16
CA LEU A 402 70.52 -31.75 18.48
C LEU A 402 69.83 -33.09 18.75
N SER A 403 68.57 -33.26 18.34
CA SER A 403 67.85 -34.54 18.42
C SER A 403 68.48 -35.62 17.54
N LEU A 404 68.89 -35.26 16.31
CA LEU A 404 69.60 -36.18 15.41
C LEU A 404 70.96 -36.61 15.99
N LEU A 405 71.68 -35.68 16.62
CA LEU A 405 72.95 -35.96 17.30
C LEU A 405 72.77 -36.93 18.47
N LEU A 406 71.72 -36.74 19.28
CA LEU A 406 71.42 -37.56 20.46
C LEU A 406 70.89 -38.96 20.09
N CYS A 407 70.19 -39.12 18.96
CA CYS A 407 69.78 -40.45 18.46
C CYS A 407 70.94 -41.25 17.87
N GLY A 408 71.98 -40.60 17.33
CA GLY A 408 73.14 -41.27 16.74
C GLY A 408 74.14 -41.82 17.75
N LEU A 409 74.13 -41.31 18.99
CA LEU A 409 74.94 -41.79 20.10
C LEU A 409 74.11 -42.84 20.86
N GLN A 410 74.47 -44.12 20.78
CA GLN A 410 73.80 -45.23 21.48
C GLN A 410 73.72 -44.98 22.99
N ALA A 411 72.62 -44.37 23.44
CA ALA A 411 72.52 -43.68 24.71
C ALA A 411 72.17 -44.64 25.87
N GLU A 412 73.03 -44.68 26.88
CA GLU A 412 72.76 -45.19 28.22
C GLU A 412 71.41 -44.67 28.78
N PRO A 413 70.67 -45.41 29.63
CA PRO A 413 69.32 -45.05 30.12
C PRO A 413 69.22 -43.71 30.88
N ARG A 414 70.35 -43.05 31.14
CA ARG A 414 70.47 -41.76 31.83
C ARG A 414 70.00 -40.57 30.98
N TYR A 415 69.88 -40.74 29.65
CA TYR A 415 69.48 -39.67 28.72
C TYR A 415 67.96 -39.58 28.48
N ILE A 416 67.16 -40.46 29.09
CA ILE A 416 65.68 -40.40 29.05
C ILE A 416 65.15 -39.05 29.57
N VAL A 417 65.89 -38.40 30.47
CA VAL A 417 65.55 -37.08 31.04
C VAL A 417 65.66 -35.93 30.01
N LEU A 418 66.41 -36.10 28.91
CA LEU A 418 66.54 -35.06 27.87
C LEU A 418 65.36 -35.04 26.89
N VAL A 419 64.66 -36.16 26.72
CA VAL A 419 63.48 -36.26 25.83
C VAL A 419 62.34 -35.31 26.25
N PRO A 420 61.91 -35.22 27.52
CA PRO A 420 60.88 -34.27 27.93
C PRO A 420 61.35 -32.81 27.83
N VAL A 421 62.66 -32.55 27.96
CA VAL A 421 63.23 -31.19 27.80
C VAL A 421 63.17 -30.77 26.32
N LEU A 422 63.59 -31.63 25.39
CA LEU A 422 63.49 -31.35 23.96
C LEU A 422 62.03 -31.25 23.49
N ALA A 423 61.14 -32.09 24.02
CA ALA A 423 59.71 -32.00 23.76
C ALA A 423 59.11 -30.70 24.30
N ALA A 424 59.49 -30.26 25.50
CA ALA A 424 59.05 -28.98 26.06
C ALA A 424 59.53 -27.79 25.22
N ILE A 425 60.80 -27.80 24.75
CA ILE A 425 61.33 -26.73 23.90
C ILE A 425 60.64 -26.74 22.52
N TRP A 426 60.38 -27.91 21.93
CA TRP A 426 59.64 -28.02 20.66
C TRP A 426 58.18 -27.55 20.79
N ILE A 427 57.51 -27.88 21.90
CA ILE A 427 56.17 -27.37 22.22
C ILE A 427 56.19 -25.85 22.38
N ILE A 428 57.18 -25.29 23.09
CA ILE A 428 57.34 -23.83 23.24
C ILE A 428 57.61 -23.17 21.87
N GLY A 429 58.45 -23.75 21.02
CA GLY A 429 58.72 -23.27 19.66
C GLY A 429 57.49 -23.31 18.76
N SER A 430 56.72 -24.39 18.81
CA SER A 430 55.46 -24.57 18.08
C SER A 430 54.37 -23.60 18.56
N LEU A 431 54.24 -23.38 19.87
CA LEU A 431 53.33 -22.38 20.46
C LEU A 431 53.74 -20.96 20.06
N ALA A 432 55.04 -20.65 20.07
CA ALA A 432 55.57 -19.36 19.61
C ALA A 432 55.33 -19.15 18.11
N SER A 433 55.47 -20.19 17.29
CA SER A 433 55.17 -20.18 15.84
C SER A 433 53.68 -19.95 15.57
N LYS A 434 52.80 -20.62 16.34
CA LYS A 434 51.35 -20.43 16.25
C LYS A 434 50.95 -19.02 16.69
N ALA A 435 51.54 -18.49 17.76
CA ALA A 435 51.31 -17.12 18.23
C ALA A 435 51.79 -16.07 17.21
N TYR A 436 52.96 -16.29 16.59
CA TYR A 436 53.47 -15.44 15.51
C TYR A 436 52.55 -15.46 14.28
N LYS A 437 52.15 -16.64 13.79
CA LYS A 437 51.21 -16.76 12.66
C LYS A 437 49.86 -16.09 12.94
N ALA A 438 49.33 -16.23 14.15
CA ALA A 438 48.09 -15.57 14.56
C ALA A 438 48.24 -14.04 14.60
N GLU A 439 49.37 -13.51 15.06
CA GLU A 439 49.65 -12.07 15.09
C GLU A 439 49.85 -11.49 13.68
N VAL A 440 50.54 -12.20 12.78
CA VAL A 440 50.67 -11.81 11.36
C VAL A 440 49.29 -11.78 10.69
N GLN A 441 48.47 -12.81 10.91
CA GLN A 441 47.12 -12.88 10.37
C GLN A 441 46.25 -11.73 10.88
N ARG A 442 46.30 -11.42 12.19
CA ARG A 442 45.60 -10.27 12.78
C ARG A 442 46.02 -8.95 12.14
N ARG A 443 47.32 -8.71 11.96
CA ARG A 443 47.83 -7.49 11.31
C ARG A 443 47.44 -7.41 9.83
N ARG A 444 47.35 -8.55 9.15
CA ARG A 444 46.91 -8.64 7.75
C ARG A 444 45.40 -8.39 7.60
N GLU A 445 44.58 -8.90 8.50
CA GLU A 445 43.15 -8.61 8.57
C GLU A 445 42.90 -7.13 8.88
N ALA A 446 43.64 -6.56 9.82
CA ALA A 446 43.60 -5.13 10.13
C ALA A 446 44.01 -4.26 8.92
N PHE A 447 45.03 -4.67 8.15
CA PHE A 447 45.41 -4.02 6.90
C PHE A 447 44.29 -4.09 5.85
N ASN A 448 43.70 -5.26 5.62
CA ASN A 448 42.64 -5.43 4.63
C ASN A 448 41.40 -4.60 4.99
N SER A 449 40.99 -4.61 6.27
CA SER A 449 39.87 -3.79 6.76
C SER A 449 40.15 -2.30 6.61
N ALA A 450 41.32 -1.82 7.04
CA ALA A 450 41.69 -0.40 6.91
C ALA A 450 41.78 0.03 5.44
N LYS A 451 42.22 -0.85 4.55
CA LYS A 451 42.25 -0.60 3.10
C LYS A 451 40.86 -0.47 2.51
N MET A 452 39.95 -1.39 2.85
CA MET A 452 38.54 -1.29 2.42
C MET A 452 37.87 0.00 2.91
N ASP A 453 38.07 0.38 4.18
CA ASP A 453 37.52 1.61 4.74
C ASP A 453 38.02 2.86 3.98
N TYR A 454 39.33 2.91 3.70
CA TYR A 454 39.95 3.98 2.93
C TYR A 454 39.41 4.02 1.49
N ASP A 455 39.41 2.89 0.77
CA ASP A 455 38.95 2.82 -0.61
C ASP A 455 37.46 3.19 -0.73
N HIS A 456 36.63 2.80 0.25
CA HIS A 456 35.22 3.20 0.31
C HIS A 456 35.05 4.72 0.46
N LEU A 457 35.79 5.36 1.37
CA LEU A 457 35.74 6.81 1.56
C LEU A 457 36.27 7.57 0.33
N VAL A 458 37.32 7.05 -0.32
CA VAL A 458 37.83 7.60 -1.59
C VAL A 458 36.73 7.58 -2.66
N ASN A 459 36.06 6.44 -2.84
CA ASN A 459 34.97 6.31 -3.82
C ASN A 459 33.80 7.25 -3.51
N GLN A 460 33.39 7.37 -2.24
CA GLN A 460 32.33 8.30 -1.83
C GLN A 460 32.70 9.76 -2.15
N ILE A 461 33.94 10.17 -1.88
CA ILE A 461 34.43 11.52 -2.19
C ILE A 461 34.50 11.76 -3.69
N GLN A 462 34.98 10.78 -4.47
CA GLN A 462 35.05 10.87 -5.93
C GLN A 462 33.66 10.94 -6.58
N GLN A 463 32.66 10.27 -6.02
CA GLN A 463 31.27 10.36 -6.46
C GLN A 463 30.59 11.67 -6.03
N ALA A 464 30.87 12.17 -4.82
CA ALA A 464 30.20 13.34 -4.25
C ALA A 464 30.68 14.67 -4.88
N GLY A 465 31.97 14.78 -5.21
CA GLY A 465 32.54 16.00 -5.77
C GLY A 465 33.74 15.82 -6.71
N GLY A 466 34.12 14.58 -7.03
CA GLY A 466 35.22 14.28 -7.93
C GLY A 466 34.81 14.14 -9.40
N LEU A 467 35.80 13.80 -10.23
CA LEU A 467 35.62 13.62 -11.67
C LEU A 467 34.67 12.46 -12.00
N GLU A 468 34.68 11.37 -11.23
CA GLU A 468 33.82 10.22 -11.44
C GLU A 468 32.33 10.57 -11.30
N GLY A 469 31.95 11.28 -10.23
CA GLY A 469 30.58 11.73 -10.04
C GLY A 469 30.10 12.68 -11.15
N PHE A 470 30.99 13.55 -11.63
CA PHE A 470 30.72 14.43 -12.76
C PHE A 470 30.50 13.64 -14.06
N ILE A 471 31.39 12.69 -14.38
CA ILE A 471 31.27 11.83 -15.57
C ILE A 471 29.99 11.00 -15.49
N ALA A 472 29.71 10.36 -14.35
CA ALA A 472 28.51 9.56 -14.16
C ALA A 472 27.23 10.37 -14.39
N LYS A 473 27.17 11.60 -13.84
CA LYS A 473 26.05 12.51 -14.05
C LYS A 473 25.93 12.93 -15.53
N ARG A 474 27.04 13.20 -16.21
CA ARG A 474 27.03 13.52 -17.66
C ARG A 474 26.55 12.34 -18.50
N THR A 475 27.05 11.13 -18.25
CA THR A 475 26.62 9.90 -18.94
C THR A 475 25.13 9.61 -18.72
N MET A 476 24.60 9.87 -17.52
CA MET A 476 23.17 9.78 -17.25
C MET A 476 22.35 10.75 -18.12
N LEU A 477 22.81 11.99 -18.28
CA LEU A 477 22.15 12.97 -19.16
C LEU A 477 22.28 12.61 -20.65
N GLU A 478 23.42 12.04 -21.08
CA GLU A 478 23.60 11.50 -22.43
C GLU A 478 22.59 10.39 -22.72
N LYS A 479 22.39 9.46 -21.77
CA LYS A 479 21.40 8.41 -21.89
C LYS A 479 19.98 8.97 -22.01
N MET A 480 19.60 9.91 -21.14
CA MET A 480 18.29 10.57 -21.20
C MET A 480 18.05 11.32 -22.50
N LYS A 481 19.09 11.98 -23.04
CA LYS A 481 19.03 12.63 -24.37
C LYS A 481 18.78 11.60 -25.47
N SER A 482 19.48 10.47 -25.45
CA SER A 482 19.29 9.39 -26.41
C SER A 482 17.85 8.85 -26.35
N GLU A 483 17.33 8.61 -25.14
CA GLU A 483 15.95 8.20 -24.93
C GLU A 483 14.94 9.22 -25.46
N LEU A 484 15.17 10.53 -25.22
CA LEU A 484 14.31 11.60 -25.71
C LEU A 484 14.26 11.64 -27.26
N LEU A 485 15.42 11.49 -27.91
CA LEU A 485 15.54 11.46 -29.37
C LEU A 485 14.92 10.21 -30.00
N GLY A 486 14.87 9.09 -29.26
CA GLY A 486 14.23 7.85 -29.69
C GLY A 486 12.71 7.82 -29.57
N LEU A 487 12.09 8.78 -28.86
CA LEU A 487 10.63 8.79 -28.63
C LEU A 487 9.77 8.77 -29.91
N PRO A 488 10.09 9.50 -31.00
CA PRO A 488 9.29 9.45 -32.22
C PRO A 488 9.27 8.06 -32.89
N GLU A 489 10.39 7.34 -32.82
CA GLU A 489 10.47 5.98 -33.33
C GLU A 489 9.67 5.01 -32.43
N GLU A 490 9.80 5.15 -31.11
CA GLU A 490 9.01 4.40 -30.13
C GLU A 490 7.50 4.64 -30.31
N GLU A 491 7.07 5.88 -30.58
CA GLU A 491 5.69 6.23 -30.88
C GLU A 491 5.19 5.52 -32.15
N THR A 492 5.99 5.57 -33.22
CA THR A 492 5.64 4.92 -34.50
C THR A 492 5.53 3.41 -34.35
N GLN A 493 6.48 2.77 -33.66
CA GLN A 493 6.47 1.35 -33.37
C GLN A 493 5.27 0.96 -32.48
N ALA A 494 4.97 1.76 -31.45
CA ALA A 494 3.85 1.50 -30.56
C ALA A 494 2.49 1.63 -31.27
N LEU A 495 2.34 2.61 -32.17
CA LEU A 495 1.14 2.77 -33.00
C LEU A 495 0.96 1.58 -33.97
N ALA A 496 2.05 1.10 -34.58
CA ALA A 496 2.00 -0.08 -35.45
C ALA A 496 1.60 -1.35 -34.67
N ALA A 497 2.18 -1.55 -33.48
CA ALA A 497 1.90 -2.69 -32.61
C ALA A 497 0.45 -2.72 -32.06
N LEU A 498 -0.33 -1.64 -32.20
CA LEU A 498 -1.75 -1.64 -31.86
C LEU A 498 -2.51 -2.68 -32.69
N HIS A 499 -2.15 -2.89 -33.96
CA HIS A 499 -2.81 -3.91 -34.79
C HIS A 499 -2.49 -5.33 -34.32
N ASP A 500 -1.23 -5.62 -34.00
CA ASP A 500 -0.78 -6.95 -33.56
C ASP A 500 -1.43 -7.37 -32.24
N THR A 501 -1.71 -6.39 -31.37
CA THR A 501 -2.32 -6.60 -30.05
C THR A 501 -3.83 -6.37 -30.02
N ALA A 502 -4.45 -6.02 -31.15
CA ALA A 502 -5.84 -5.54 -31.21
C ALA A 502 -6.84 -6.52 -30.60
N ARG A 503 -6.71 -7.82 -30.92
CA ARG A 503 -7.61 -8.86 -30.39
C ARG A 503 -7.52 -8.98 -28.87
N GLU A 504 -6.30 -9.02 -28.33
CA GLU A 504 -6.09 -9.12 -26.89
C GLU A 504 -6.53 -7.85 -26.16
N ARG A 505 -6.32 -6.66 -26.74
CA ARG A 505 -6.80 -5.38 -26.17
C ARG A 505 -8.33 -5.32 -26.14
N GLN A 506 -9.01 -5.68 -27.23
CA GLN A 506 -10.47 -5.77 -27.26
C GLN A 506 -11.00 -6.82 -26.26
N LYS A 507 -10.35 -7.98 -26.18
CA LYS A 507 -10.71 -9.04 -25.22
C LYS A 507 -10.55 -8.54 -23.79
N HIS A 508 -9.43 -7.90 -23.47
CA HIS A 508 -9.16 -7.33 -22.16
C HIS A 508 -10.23 -6.32 -21.77
N LYS A 509 -10.51 -5.34 -22.64
CA LYS A 509 -11.56 -4.32 -22.44
C LYS A 509 -12.94 -4.93 -22.28
N PHE A 510 -13.26 -5.98 -23.04
CA PHE A 510 -14.51 -6.73 -22.85
C PHE A 510 -14.57 -7.39 -21.47
N LEU A 511 -13.48 -7.98 -21.00
CA LEU A 511 -13.40 -8.63 -19.69
C LEU A 511 -13.46 -7.64 -18.51
N GLU A 512 -13.06 -6.37 -18.70
CA GLU A 512 -13.21 -5.31 -17.69
C GLU A 512 -14.68 -5.02 -17.33
N GLY A 513 -15.63 -5.38 -18.21
CA GLY A 513 -17.06 -5.25 -17.93
C GLY A 513 -17.64 -6.34 -17.03
N PHE A 514 -16.86 -7.37 -16.66
CA PHE A 514 -17.31 -8.49 -15.85
C PHE A 514 -16.71 -8.43 -14.44
N PHE A 515 -17.46 -7.88 -13.50
CA PHE A 515 -17.01 -7.67 -12.13
C PHE A 515 -17.19 -8.89 -11.23
N ILE A 516 -16.25 -9.07 -10.30
CA ILE A 516 -16.23 -10.21 -9.39
C ILE A 516 -17.26 -10.09 -8.25
N ASP A 517 -17.69 -8.87 -7.92
CA ASP A 517 -18.67 -8.61 -6.87
C ASP A 517 -20.06 -9.17 -7.23
N THR A 518 -20.48 -9.00 -8.47
CA THR A 518 -21.75 -9.48 -9.04
C THR A 518 -21.67 -10.91 -9.58
N ALA A 519 -20.46 -11.45 -9.76
CA ALA A 519 -20.26 -12.79 -10.30
C ALA A 519 -20.77 -13.90 -9.35
N SER A 520 -21.51 -14.88 -9.89
CA SER A 520 -21.84 -16.11 -9.17
C SER A 520 -20.74 -17.14 -9.42
N ILE A 521 -19.86 -17.34 -8.42
CA ILE A 521 -18.73 -18.26 -8.49
C ILE A 521 -18.84 -19.29 -7.36
N PRO A 522 -18.92 -20.60 -7.66
CA PRO A 522 -19.06 -21.64 -6.64
C PRO A 522 -17.97 -21.56 -5.57
N GLY A 523 -18.39 -21.50 -4.30
CA GLY A 523 -17.48 -21.44 -3.15
C GLY A 523 -16.80 -20.07 -2.92
N VAL A 524 -17.09 -19.03 -3.72
CA VAL A 524 -16.49 -17.69 -3.56
C VAL A 524 -17.57 -16.70 -3.11
N GLY A 525 -17.81 -16.69 -1.79
CA GLY A 525 -18.74 -15.77 -1.13
C GLY A 525 -18.18 -14.34 -0.98
N THR A 526 -18.93 -13.47 -0.31
CA THR A 526 -18.64 -12.03 -0.16
C THR A 526 -17.27 -11.75 0.47
N ALA A 527 -16.91 -12.43 1.55
CA ALA A 527 -15.59 -12.27 2.20
C ALA A 527 -14.43 -12.67 1.27
N ARG A 528 -14.57 -13.77 0.53
CA ARG A 528 -13.57 -14.22 -0.46
C ARG A 528 -13.46 -13.27 -1.64
N LYS A 529 -14.57 -12.69 -2.10
CA LYS A 529 -14.57 -11.60 -3.10
C LYS A 529 -13.86 -10.35 -2.58
N ALA A 530 -14.08 -9.98 -1.31
CA ALA A 530 -13.38 -8.86 -0.67
C ALA A 530 -11.85 -9.12 -0.59
N ALA A 531 -11.44 -10.36 -0.30
CA ALA A 531 -10.03 -10.74 -0.34
C ALA A 531 -9.43 -10.62 -1.76
N LEU A 532 -10.12 -11.11 -2.80
CA LEU A 532 -9.66 -10.98 -4.19
C LEU A 532 -9.49 -9.51 -4.61
N ARG A 533 -10.49 -8.66 -4.32
CA ARG A 533 -10.41 -7.21 -4.57
C ARG A 533 -9.23 -6.56 -3.84
N SER A 534 -8.95 -6.99 -2.61
CA SER A 534 -7.81 -6.49 -1.83
C SER A 534 -6.46 -6.78 -2.49
N PHE A 535 -6.39 -7.77 -3.37
CA PHE A 535 -5.21 -8.11 -4.19
C PHE A 535 -5.26 -7.52 -5.62
N GLY A 536 -6.23 -6.64 -5.90
CA GLY A 536 -6.40 -5.97 -7.19
C GLY A 536 -7.12 -6.82 -8.24
N ILE A 537 -7.86 -7.86 -7.82
CA ILE A 537 -8.67 -8.69 -8.72
C ILE A 537 -10.13 -8.24 -8.57
N GLU A 538 -10.55 -7.35 -9.47
CA GLU A 538 -11.89 -6.74 -9.44
C GLU A 538 -12.76 -7.20 -10.61
N THR A 539 -12.15 -7.52 -11.75
CA THR A 539 -12.81 -7.91 -12.99
C THR A 539 -12.24 -9.22 -13.54
N ALA A 540 -12.91 -9.81 -14.53
CA ALA A 540 -12.39 -10.98 -15.25
C ALA A 540 -11.07 -10.69 -16.00
N ALA A 541 -10.80 -9.42 -16.31
CA ALA A 541 -9.55 -8.99 -16.94
C ALA A 541 -8.35 -9.18 -16.01
N ASP A 542 -8.54 -8.92 -14.71
CA ASP A 542 -7.50 -9.00 -13.66
C ASP A 542 -7.16 -10.44 -13.25
N VAL A 543 -8.07 -11.38 -13.53
CA VAL A 543 -7.93 -12.77 -13.09
C VAL A 543 -6.76 -13.45 -13.81
N THR A 544 -5.77 -13.85 -13.01
CA THR A 544 -4.65 -14.71 -13.42
C THR A 544 -4.48 -15.83 -12.40
N ARG A 545 -4.04 -17.03 -12.83
CA ARG A 545 -3.84 -18.16 -11.92
C ARG A 545 -2.85 -17.81 -10.80
N ARG A 546 -1.76 -17.11 -11.15
CA ARG A 546 -0.76 -16.64 -10.18
C ARG A 546 -1.34 -15.60 -9.22
N GLY A 547 -2.13 -14.64 -9.70
CA GLY A 547 -2.75 -13.62 -8.86
C GLY A 547 -3.74 -14.21 -7.86
N VAL A 548 -4.61 -15.12 -8.31
CA VAL A 548 -5.59 -15.78 -7.42
C VAL A 548 -4.88 -16.65 -6.38
N LYS A 549 -3.86 -17.43 -6.75
CA LYS A 549 -3.06 -18.25 -5.81
C LYS A 549 -2.28 -17.44 -4.78
N GLN A 550 -2.00 -16.16 -5.02
CA GLN A 550 -1.36 -15.29 -4.01
C GLN A 550 -2.32 -14.95 -2.87
N VAL A 551 -3.64 -15.05 -3.09
CA VAL A 551 -4.64 -14.86 -2.05
C VAL A 551 -4.72 -16.13 -1.23
N LYS A 552 -4.21 -16.11 0.00
CA LYS A 552 -4.32 -17.25 0.89
C LYS A 552 -5.80 -17.57 1.17
N GLY A 553 -6.10 -18.85 1.32
CA GLY A 553 -7.47 -19.37 1.29
C GLY A 553 -7.97 -19.75 -0.12
N PHE A 554 -7.29 -19.35 -1.21
CA PHE A 554 -7.57 -19.84 -2.56
C PHE A 554 -6.64 -21.00 -2.95
N GLY A 555 -7.01 -22.21 -2.52
CA GLY A 555 -6.38 -23.45 -3.00
C GLY A 555 -6.66 -23.73 -4.48
N ASP A 556 -6.20 -24.86 -4.98
CA ASP A 556 -6.33 -25.22 -6.41
C ASP A 556 -7.79 -25.24 -6.89
N HIS A 557 -8.71 -25.77 -6.08
CA HIS A 557 -10.14 -25.84 -6.43
C HIS A 557 -10.78 -24.44 -6.58
N LEU A 558 -10.62 -23.57 -5.59
CA LEU A 558 -11.19 -22.21 -5.66
C LEU A 558 -10.49 -21.36 -6.73
N THR A 559 -9.18 -21.55 -6.91
CA THR A 559 -8.45 -20.92 -8.00
C THR A 559 -9.03 -21.35 -9.35
N GLN A 560 -9.30 -22.65 -9.53
CA GLN A 560 -9.89 -23.17 -10.75
C GLN A 560 -11.29 -22.59 -10.98
N ALA A 561 -12.13 -22.50 -9.94
CA ALA A 561 -13.47 -21.90 -10.06
C ALA A 561 -13.44 -20.44 -10.57
N VAL A 562 -12.49 -19.62 -10.09
CA VAL A 562 -12.33 -18.23 -10.55
C VAL A 562 -11.80 -18.18 -12.00
N ILE A 563 -10.90 -19.10 -12.36
CA ILE A 563 -10.38 -19.22 -13.74
C ILE A 563 -11.46 -19.69 -14.70
N ASP A 564 -12.31 -20.64 -14.30
CA ASP A 564 -13.43 -21.14 -15.10
C ASP A 564 -14.49 -20.06 -15.30
N TRP A 565 -14.74 -19.24 -14.28
CA TRP A 565 -15.58 -18.05 -14.40
C TRP A 565 -15.02 -17.07 -15.45
N LYS A 566 -13.73 -16.75 -15.39
CA LYS A 566 -13.08 -15.94 -16.44
C LYS A 566 -13.26 -16.58 -17.81
N ALA A 567 -12.97 -17.87 -17.96
CA ALA A 567 -13.12 -18.59 -19.23
C ALA A 567 -14.57 -18.56 -19.74
N SER A 568 -15.56 -18.61 -18.85
CA SER A 568 -16.97 -18.46 -19.21
C SER A 568 -17.28 -17.07 -19.79
N CYS A 569 -16.66 -16.02 -19.26
CA CYS A 569 -16.75 -14.67 -19.81
C CYS A 569 -16.04 -14.60 -21.17
N GLU A 570 -14.82 -15.15 -21.28
CA GLU A 570 -14.06 -15.16 -22.53
C GLU A 570 -14.78 -15.85 -23.69
N ARG A 571 -15.55 -16.92 -23.44
CA ARG A 571 -16.36 -17.59 -24.49
C ARG A 571 -17.42 -16.69 -25.13
N ARG A 572 -17.81 -15.60 -24.46
CA ARG A 572 -18.78 -14.62 -24.95
C ARG A 572 -18.13 -13.51 -25.78
N PHE A 573 -16.80 -13.44 -25.82
CA PHE A 573 -16.07 -12.42 -26.56
C PHE A 573 -16.10 -12.69 -28.07
N VAL A 574 -16.44 -11.66 -28.84
CA VAL A 574 -16.39 -11.67 -30.31
C VAL A 574 -15.48 -10.55 -30.77
N PHE A 575 -14.41 -10.90 -31.49
CA PHE A 575 -13.47 -9.92 -32.03
C PHE A 575 -14.10 -9.12 -33.17
N ARG A 576 -13.93 -7.80 -33.16
CA ARG A 576 -14.43 -6.89 -34.19
C ARG A 576 -13.26 -6.25 -34.95
N PRO A 577 -12.93 -6.74 -36.16
CA PRO A 577 -11.80 -6.22 -36.94
C PRO A 577 -11.92 -4.72 -37.26
N ASN A 578 -13.14 -4.24 -37.51
CA ASN A 578 -13.39 -2.83 -37.87
C ASN A 578 -13.18 -1.86 -36.69
N GLU A 579 -13.10 -2.38 -35.46
CA GLU A 579 -12.83 -1.61 -34.23
C GLU A 579 -11.44 -1.97 -33.65
N ALA A 580 -10.54 -2.57 -34.44
CA ALA A 580 -9.26 -3.11 -33.97
C ALA A 580 -8.34 -2.03 -33.34
N VAL A 581 -8.40 -0.80 -33.85
CA VAL A 581 -7.66 0.35 -33.31
C VAL A 581 -8.62 1.52 -33.19
N THR A 582 -8.97 1.88 -31.97
CA THR A 582 -9.86 3.01 -31.68
C THR A 582 -9.07 4.33 -31.63
N PRO A 583 -9.70 5.50 -31.81
CA PRO A 583 -9.07 6.79 -31.57
C PRO A 583 -8.50 6.91 -30.14
N ALA A 584 -9.21 6.35 -29.16
CA ALA A 584 -8.75 6.30 -27.76
C ALA A 584 -7.45 5.50 -27.59
N ASP A 585 -7.28 4.40 -28.34
CA ASP A 585 -6.04 3.62 -28.29
C ASP A 585 -4.83 4.39 -28.84
N ARG A 586 -5.04 5.14 -29.93
CA ARG A 586 -4.02 6.02 -30.50
C ARG A 586 -3.67 7.13 -29.51
N GLN A 587 -4.70 7.78 -28.94
CA GLN A 587 -4.52 8.82 -27.94
C GLN A 587 -3.79 8.31 -26.70
N ALA A 588 -4.06 7.09 -26.23
CA ALA A 588 -3.37 6.50 -25.10
C ALA A 588 -1.86 6.28 -25.37
N VAL A 589 -1.50 5.86 -26.59
CA VAL A 589 -0.09 5.76 -27.01
C VAL A 589 0.55 7.15 -27.02
N MET A 590 -0.09 8.13 -27.66
CA MET A 590 0.41 9.50 -27.75
C MET A 590 0.57 10.15 -26.36
N ALA A 591 -0.42 9.98 -25.47
CA ALA A 591 -0.37 10.46 -24.10
C ALA A 591 0.77 9.82 -23.30
N LYS A 592 0.99 8.50 -23.45
CA LYS A 592 2.12 7.80 -22.81
C LYS A 592 3.47 8.35 -23.29
N ILE A 593 3.62 8.58 -24.60
CA ILE A 593 4.84 9.16 -25.17
C ILE A 593 5.02 10.61 -24.72
N ALA A 594 3.96 11.40 -24.67
CA ALA A 594 3.98 12.78 -24.19
C ALA A 594 4.38 12.87 -22.70
N ALA A 595 3.83 12.01 -21.83
CA ALA A 595 4.21 11.93 -20.43
C ALA A 595 5.69 11.54 -20.25
N LYS A 596 6.17 10.56 -21.03
CA LYS A 596 7.59 10.16 -21.03
C LYS A 596 8.49 11.30 -21.50
N ARG A 597 8.08 12.03 -22.56
CA ARG A 597 8.77 13.23 -23.05
C ARG A 597 8.88 14.28 -21.96
N HIS A 598 7.75 14.68 -21.35
CA HIS A 598 7.73 15.70 -20.31
C HIS A 598 8.64 15.35 -19.13
N ARG A 599 8.61 14.08 -18.68
CA ARG A 599 9.50 13.57 -17.64
C ARG A 599 10.98 13.72 -18.01
N LEU A 600 11.35 13.32 -19.24
CA LEU A 600 12.72 13.41 -19.73
C LEU A 600 13.18 14.88 -19.88
N GLU A 601 12.33 15.76 -20.40
CA GLU A 601 12.62 17.19 -20.56
C GLU A 601 12.85 17.88 -19.20
N SER A 602 11.99 17.60 -18.23
CA SER A 602 12.12 18.10 -16.86
C SER A 602 13.40 17.58 -16.20
N ALA A 603 13.66 16.27 -16.27
CA ALA A 603 14.86 15.65 -15.70
C ALA A 603 16.15 16.18 -16.35
N LEU A 604 16.17 16.39 -17.67
CA LEU A 604 17.30 16.97 -18.39
C LEU A 604 17.56 18.42 -17.96
N THR A 605 16.51 19.21 -17.78
CA THR A 605 16.63 20.62 -17.35
C THR A 605 17.21 20.74 -15.94
N VAL A 606 16.65 19.96 -15.00
CA VAL A 606 17.15 19.90 -13.61
C VAL A 606 18.58 19.38 -13.59
N GLY A 607 18.84 18.25 -14.26
CA GLY A 607 20.15 17.62 -14.29
C GLY A 607 21.25 18.45 -14.94
N ALA A 608 20.94 19.21 -16.01
CA ALA A 608 21.88 20.15 -16.62
C ALA A 608 22.26 21.28 -15.64
N THR A 609 21.29 21.81 -14.89
CA THR A 609 21.53 22.82 -13.86
C THR A 609 22.38 22.27 -12.72
N GLU A 610 22.11 21.04 -12.28
CA GLU A 610 22.91 20.35 -11.26
C GLU A 610 24.35 20.10 -11.73
N LEU A 611 24.54 19.70 -12.99
CA LEU A 611 25.86 19.44 -13.57
C LEU A 611 26.68 20.74 -13.69
N GLN A 612 26.05 21.84 -14.11
CA GLN A 612 26.69 23.15 -14.17
C GLN A 612 27.13 23.64 -12.77
N ARG A 613 26.31 23.36 -11.74
CA ARG A 613 26.62 23.69 -10.35
C ARG A 613 27.48 22.65 -9.63
N PHE A 614 27.80 21.53 -10.28
CA PHE A 614 28.54 20.41 -9.68
C PHE A 614 29.88 20.88 -9.12
N ARG A 615 30.62 21.70 -9.89
CA ARG A 615 31.90 22.27 -9.46
C ARG A 615 31.76 23.22 -8.28
N LEU A 616 30.72 24.07 -8.25
CA LEU A 616 30.51 25.06 -7.18
C LEU A 616 30.23 24.39 -5.84
N HIS A 617 29.50 23.26 -5.85
CA HIS A 617 29.14 22.53 -4.64
C HIS A 617 30.05 21.34 -4.32
N ALA A 618 31.02 21.02 -5.19
CA ALA A 618 31.94 19.90 -5.00
C ALA A 618 32.67 20.01 -3.65
N SER A 619 33.26 21.17 -3.36
CA SER A 619 33.98 21.40 -2.10
C SER A 619 33.08 21.22 -0.87
N ALA A 620 31.87 21.78 -0.89
CA ALA A 620 30.91 21.66 0.21
C ALA A 620 30.48 20.19 0.47
N ARG A 621 30.38 19.37 -0.59
CA ARG A 621 30.04 17.95 -0.48
C ARG A 621 31.21 17.09 -0.03
N THR A 622 32.44 17.45 -0.39
CA THR A 622 33.63 16.69 -0.04
C THR A 622 34.18 17.05 1.35
N MET A 623 34.01 18.29 1.82
CA MET A 623 34.59 18.76 3.09
C MET A 623 34.27 17.87 4.31
N PRO A 624 33.02 17.43 4.54
CA PRO A 624 32.69 16.56 5.67
C PRO A 624 33.38 15.19 5.64
N LEU A 625 33.82 14.75 4.47
CA LEU A 625 34.42 13.43 4.25
C LEU A 625 35.96 13.45 4.30
N LEU A 626 36.59 14.63 4.19
CA LEU A 626 38.05 14.76 4.16
C LEU A 626 38.71 14.36 5.49
N GLU A 627 38.12 14.72 6.62
CA GLU A 627 38.68 14.39 7.94
C GLU A 627 38.57 12.88 8.24
N PRO A 628 37.41 12.21 8.03
CA PRO A 628 37.34 10.75 8.08
C PRO A 628 38.35 10.06 7.13
N LEU A 629 38.52 10.58 5.90
CA LEU A 629 39.47 10.01 4.95
C LEU A 629 40.92 10.16 5.44
N ARG A 630 41.28 11.31 6.04
CA ARG A 630 42.61 11.52 6.64
C ARG A 630 42.88 10.49 7.74
N GLN A 631 41.92 10.28 8.63
CA GLN A 631 42.03 9.29 9.72
C GLN A 631 42.16 7.87 9.17
N ALA A 632 41.40 7.52 8.13
CA ALA A 632 41.50 6.23 7.46
C ALA A 632 42.87 6.04 6.78
N ALA A 633 43.40 7.08 6.13
CA ALA A 633 44.71 7.08 5.49
C ALA A 633 45.85 6.88 6.52
N GLU A 634 45.78 7.57 7.65
CA GLU A 634 46.73 7.43 8.76
C GLU A 634 46.66 6.03 9.39
N LYS A 635 45.45 5.53 9.64
CA LYS A 635 45.23 4.16 10.12
C LYS A 635 45.80 3.12 9.16
N LEU A 636 45.57 3.27 7.86
CA LEU A 636 46.12 2.38 6.82
C LEU A 636 47.65 2.42 6.78
N ALA A 637 48.25 3.61 6.90
CA ALA A 637 49.69 3.77 6.99
C ALA A 637 50.28 3.09 8.25
N GLN A 638 49.62 3.22 9.40
CA GLN A 638 50.05 2.58 10.64
C GLN A 638 50.00 1.06 10.54
N VAL A 639 48.90 0.47 10.06
CA VAL A 639 48.79 -0.99 9.94
C VAL A 639 49.72 -1.55 8.86
N GLN A 640 50.02 -0.79 7.81
CA GLN A 640 51.05 -1.14 6.83
C GLN A 640 52.44 -1.16 7.47
N ALA A 641 52.77 -0.16 8.28
CA ALA A 641 54.02 -0.12 9.04
C ALA A 641 54.10 -1.27 10.06
N ASP A 642 53.00 -1.59 10.76
CA ASP A 642 52.92 -2.71 11.70
C ASP A 642 53.14 -4.05 11.00
N LEU A 643 52.57 -4.24 9.80
CA LEU A 643 52.74 -5.45 9.00
C LEU A 643 54.17 -5.61 8.48
N SER A 644 54.87 -4.50 8.20
CA SER A 644 56.28 -4.51 7.78
C SER A 644 57.27 -4.94 8.88
N ARG A 645 56.82 -4.95 10.15
CA ARG A 645 57.65 -5.32 11.31
C ARG A 645 57.62 -6.82 11.65
N CYS A 646 56.63 -7.54 11.13
CA CYS A 646 56.51 -9.00 11.17
C CYS A 646 57.65 -9.67 10.41
#